data_AF-A0A1I1M8U7-F1
#
_entry.id   AF-A0A1I1M8U7-F1
#
_cell.length_a   1.000
_cell.length_b   1.000
_cell.length_c   1.000
_cell.angle_alpha   90.00
_cell.angle_beta   90.00
_cell.angle_gamma   90.00
#
_symmetry.space_group_name_H-M   'P 1'
#
loop_
_entity.id
_entity.type
_entity.pdbx_description
1 polymer ?
#
loop_
_entity_poly.entity_id
_entity_poly.type
_entity_poly.pdbx_seq_one_letter_code
_entity_poly.pdbx_strand_id
1 'polypeptide(L)'
;MKTYLQAYFDKLKMLVLNQSQITQIVPADCYRLALEIKAATNKSISETTLKRVFGFASSIHQPSIYTLNALAEYCGFDGWDYFYTCMEQNKLQASQQKSWSEVAAHATKISLFNIQSNKYKCGIPYHMTINRERMYTFIDRFHRSDATIGILSGAPGNGKTIAVSRWVENQISQGHAAENQDIYLFTNSLSLLQSSAFGYHSNRWLAHMLGLDTGELLDQFIEEHRDSAPGNFYLIVDELQSDLVADRQFHAVITQFIDMARHFAQYRWFRIILVLRTSTLFKHESLFKDTVINPQWFSVLSGPSGNEWANMPAFSNTELQELLLLTDGNAKPLNPLSVNKHALIRTPLFFQYHYELNGETLDLDNISHFDEYLIITRFLKKKVFNGINTLHKQALMEELAALVDEHGDILQINKKQAYIAIKQYRTAYNDLLHTGVLHEVNSGCEIRQQITIQFQSAEIAAYFMALNLFNGQHDPERLIGILDQSDWSRKTKTDQLKWLLLFYIEAGDLRFIDRIGSIPFIKDNQFEVIAFICDGLDKIGKTAGPDIRNALDRGLHNSPFVDYMLRYTCLQAEYEPNVMKLLSFTLSEPHEIALRSKLAVIALLKWDEDALVHQLEKLSTIPKEAYANFAINPFKALSDLYQYFKGGTMEQFIQELHRLPLRVPQTAFMGAAQLFDLVVYLWVKVSDNTDVAYRYRDFIYQKLGKINPANTFELDFTTLIYAFYLLECGDREAAIAYVAQGSPSSLNHITYRLLHIIFHIQSGKLQGNDDYKILGQRAISICEAYGFKLLETYCRILILEDIPKDEQLLYINNLKFQYAAFGYTMGLAVLSKKYG
;
A
#
# COMPACT_ATOMS: atom_id res chain seq x y z
N MET A 1 -5.76 32.14 -35.96
CA MET A 1 -7.22 31.98 -35.86
C MET A 1 -7.63 32.69 -34.58
N LYS A 2 -8.36 33.81 -34.65
CA LYS A 2 -8.76 34.57 -33.45
C LYS A 2 -9.84 33.78 -32.71
N THR A 3 -9.54 33.27 -31.52
CA THR A 3 -10.49 32.58 -30.66
C THR A 3 -11.41 33.60 -30.00
N TYR A 4 -12.71 33.34 -29.99
CA TYR A 4 -13.71 34.27 -29.48
C TYR A 4 -13.86 34.24 -27.95
N LEU A 5 -14.24 35.37 -27.37
CA LEU A 5 -14.60 35.49 -25.96
C LEU A 5 -15.90 34.69 -25.70
N GLN A 6 -15.87 33.80 -24.71
CA GLN A 6 -17.02 32.98 -24.33
C GLN A 6 -18.26 33.83 -24.03
N ALA A 7 -18.09 35.00 -23.40
CA ALA A 7 -19.16 35.95 -23.14
C ALA A 7 -19.86 36.45 -24.43
N TYR A 8 -19.13 36.65 -25.52
CA TYR A 8 -19.71 37.08 -26.80
C TYR A 8 -20.45 35.94 -27.48
N PHE A 9 -19.95 34.72 -27.33
CA PHE A 9 -20.64 33.55 -27.82
C PHE A 9 -21.94 33.27 -27.06
N ASP A 10 -21.94 33.45 -25.74
CA ASP A 10 -23.17 33.34 -24.95
C ASP A 10 -24.16 34.47 -25.26
N LYS A 11 -23.68 35.70 -25.55
CA LYS A 11 -24.53 36.76 -26.08
C LYS A 11 -25.12 36.41 -27.44
N LEU A 12 -24.31 35.85 -28.35
CA LEU A 12 -24.79 35.42 -29.66
C LEU A 12 -25.87 34.34 -29.52
N LYS A 13 -25.70 33.37 -28.61
CA LYS A 13 -26.75 32.38 -28.30
C LYS A 13 -28.05 33.04 -27.86
N MET A 14 -27.98 34.03 -26.96
CA MET A 14 -29.18 34.74 -26.53
C MET A 14 -29.87 35.48 -27.68
N LEU A 15 -29.10 36.12 -28.57
CA LEU A 15 -29.66 36.78 -29.76
C LEU A 15 -30.32 35.79 -30.71
N VAL A 16 -29.73 34.60 -30.90
CA VAL A 16 -30.31 33.52 -31.71
C VAL A 16 -31.65 33.05 -31.11
N LEU A 17 -31.72 32.90 -29.79
CA LEU A 17 -32.96 32.51 -29.09
C LEU A 17 -34.03 33.60 -29.18
N ASN A 18 -33.65 34.87 -29.04
CA ASN A 18 -34.57 36.00 -29.19
C ASN A 18 -35.12 36.10 -30.62
N GLN A 19 -34.26 35.93 -31.62
CA GLN A 19 -34.65 35.95 -33.04
C GLN A 19 -35.61 34.81 -33.40
N SER A 20 -35.43 33.64 -32.80
CA SER A 20 -36.30 32.47 -32.97
C SER A 20 -37.53 32.46 -32.03
N GLN A 21 -37.69 33.50 -31.20
CA GLN A 21 -38.76 33.61 -30.19
C GLN A 21 -38.82 32.41 -29.23
N ILE A 22 -37.66 31.83 -28.90
CA ILE A 22 -37.53 30.71 -27.97
C ILE A 22 -37.10 31.25 -26.60
N THR A 23 -38.00 31.20 -25.61
CA THR A 23 -37.71 31.65 -24.24
C THR A 23 -36.89 30.63 -23.44
N GLN A 24 -37.11 29.34 -23.68
CA GLN A 24 -36.37 28.25 -23.06
C GLN A 24 -36.15 27.15 -24.08
N ILE A 25 -34.90 26.91 -24.45
CA ILE A 25 -34.54 25.92 -25.48
C ILE A 25 -34.54 24.50 -24.91
N VAL A 26 -35.15 23.56 -25.63
CA VAL A 26 -35.06 22.11 -25.38
C VAL A 26 -34.40 21.39 -26.56
N PRO A 27 -33.89 20.14 -26.40
CA PRO A 27 -33.18 19.44 -27.48
C PRO A 27 -33.98 19.28 -28.79
N ALA A 28 -35.31 19.20 -28.72
CA ALA A 28 -36.19 19.09 -29.89
C ALA A 28 -36.24 20.39 -30.72
N ASP A 29 -36.01 21.55 -30.10
CA ASP A 29 -36.00 22.84 -30.78
C ASP A 29 -34.80 23.00 -31.72
N CYS A 30 -33.70 22.28 -31.46
CA CYS A 30 -32.49 22.37 -32.27
C CYS A 30 -32.72 21.97 -33.74
N TYR A 31 -33.69 21.09 -34.02
CA TYR A 31 -34.05 20.73 -35.39
C TYR A 31 -34.77 21.89 -36.10
N ARG A 32 -35.76 22.49 -35.43
CA ARG A 32 -36.48 23.66 -35.93
C ARG A 32 -35.53 24.84 -36.16
N LEU A 33 -34.66 25.12 -35.20
CA LEU A 33 -33.69 26.20 -35.28
C LEU A 33 -32.69 25.99 -36.43
N ALA A 34 -32.26 24.75 -36.69
CA ALA A 34 -31.42 24.44 -37.85
C ALA A 34 -32.09 24.78 -39.19
N LEU A 35 -33.40 24.52 -39.31
CA LEU A 35 -34.18 24.87 -40.50
C LEU A 35 -34.35 26.38 -40.65
N GLU A 36 -34.63 27.09 -39.57
CA GLU A 36 -34.77 28.55 -39.56
C GLU A 36 -33.46 29.26 -39.94
N ILE A 37 -32.33 28.83 -39.37
CA ILE A 37 -31.02 29.36 -39.72
C ILE A 37 -30.71 29.12 -41.20
N LYS A 38 -31.00 27.91 -41.71
CA LYS A 38 -30.80 27.58 -43.12
C LYS A 38 -31.69 28.44 -44.03
N ALA A 39 -32.94 28.67 -43.66
CA ALA A 39 -33.86 29.49 -44.43
C ALA A 39 -33.42 30.97 -44.49
N ALA A 40 -32.87 31.50 -43.40
CA ALA A 40 -32.48 32.90 -43.31
C ALA A 40 -31.07 33.19 -43.86
N THR A 41 -30.13 32.26 -43.76
CA THR A 41 -28.70 32.48 -44.09
C THR A 41 -28.20 31.65 -45.28
N ASN A 42 -29.01 30.70 -45.76
CA ASN A 42 -28.62 29.67 -46.73
C ASN A 42 -27.46 28.77 -46.28
N LYS A 43 -27.09 28.80 -44.99
CA LYS A 43 -26.04 27.95 -44.39
C LYS A 43 -26.66 26.81 -43.58
N SER A 44 -26.17 25.60 -43.80
CA SER A 44 -26.67 24.41 -43.12
C SER A 44 -25.85 24.07 -41.87
N ILE A 45 -26.47 24.20 -40.71
CA ILE A 45 -25.92 23.71 -39.44
C ILE A 45 -26.73 22.47 -39.01
N SER A 46 -26.06 21.38 -38.63
CA SER A 46 -26.79 20.18 -38.19
C SER A 46 -27.43 20.37 -36.81
N GLU A 47 -28.54 19.66 -36.56
CA GLU A 47 -29.20 19.61 -35.25
C GLU A 47 -28.21 19.21 -34.14
N THR A 48 -27.34 18.22 -34.41
CA THR A 48 -26.30 17.77 -33.48
C THR A 48 -25.26 18.85 -33.16
N THR A 49 -24.96 19.73 -34.12
CA THR A 49 -24.06 20.87 -33.91
C THR A 49 -24.72 21.92 -33.02
N LEU A 50 -26.01 22.21 -33.22
CA LEU A 50 -26.76 23.11 -32.34
C LEU A 50 -26.94 22.54 -30.94
N LYS A 51 -27.19 21.23 -30.80
CA LYS A 51 -27.20 20.55 -29.49
C LYS A 51 -25.88 20.74 -28.74
N ARG A 52 -24.74 20.72 -29.42
CA ARG A 52 -23.43 21.04 -28.82
C ARG A 52 -23.27 22.51 -28.47
N VAL A 53 -23.73 23.43 -29.34
CA VAL A 53 -23.71 24.88 -29.10
C VAL A 53 -24.47 25.25 -27.82
N PHE A 54 -25.64 24.65 -27.59
CA PHE A 54 -26.50 24.90 -26.44
C PHE A 54 -26.26 23.96 -25.25
N GLY A 55 -25.26 23.08 -25.31
CA GLY A 55 -24.83 22.25 -24.18
C GLY A 55 -25.63 20.97 -23.92
N PHE A 56 -26.52 20.57 -24.84
CA PHE A 56 -27.24 19.29 -24.78
C PHE A 56 -26.40 18.09 -25.22
N ALA A 57 -25.23 18.32 -25.83
CA ALA A 57 -24.28 17.28 -26.22
C ALA A 57 -22.84 17.74 -25.96
N SER A 58 -21.98 16.82 -25.51
CA SER A 58 -20.57 17.11 -25.26
C SER A 58 -19.81 17.41 -26.56
N SER A 59 -18.88 18.36 -26.50
CA SER A 59 -17.98 18.70 -27.60
C SER A 59 -16.56 18.90 -27.07
N ILE A 60 -15.59 18.26 -27.73
CA ILE A 60 -14.16 18.42 -27.44
C ILE A 60 -13.60 19.67 -28.14
N HIS A 61 -14.26 20.12 -29.20
CA HIS A 61 -13.84 21.24 -30.04
C HIS A 61 -14.84 22.41 -29.95
N GLN A 62 -14.33 23.63 -30.08
CA GLN A 62 -15.17 24.82 -30.20
C GLN A 62 -15.94 24.82 -31.54
N PRO A 63 -17.12 25.44 -31.59
CA PRO A 63 -17.84 25.72 -32.83
C PRO A 63 -16.92 26.27 -33.91
N SER A 64 -17.04 25.74 -35.13
CA SER A 64 -16.27 26.22 -36.27
C SER A 64 -16.64 27.67 -36.62
N ILE A 65 -15.73 28.39 -37.27
CA ILE A 65 -16.00 29.74 -37.81
C ILE A 65 -17.23 29.72 -38.72
N TYR A 66 -17.42 28.65 -39.49
CA TYR A 66 -18.62 28.46 -40.29
C TYR A 66 -19.90 28.51 -39.44
N THR A 67 -19.90 27.81 -38.31
CA THR A 67 -21.02 27.79 -37.36
C THR A 67 -21.24 29.19 -36.77
N LEU A 68 -20.18 29.87 -36.36
CA LEU A 68 -20.27 31.22 -35.79
C LEU A 68 -20.79 32.24 -36.79
N ASN A 69 -20.32 32.20 -38.04
CA ASN A 69 -20.79 33.08 -39.11
C ASN A 69 -22.28 32.85 -39.41
N ALA A 70 -22.70 31.58 -39.50
CA ALA A 70 -24.10 31.26 -39.75
C ALA A 70 -25.02 31.73 -38.60
N LEU A 71 -24.59 31.63 -37.34
CA LEU A 71 -25.35 32.16 -36.20
C LEU A 71 -25.37 33.69 -36.16
N ALA A 72 -24.25 34.35 -36.47
CA ALA A 72 -24.17 35.82 -36.52
C ALA A 72 -25.04 36.40 -37.64
N GLU A 73 -25.00 35.81 -38.83
CA GLU A 73 -25.85 36.21 -39.96
C GLU A 73 -27.34 35.98 -39.69
N TYR A 74 -27.69 34.90 -38.99
CA TYR A 74 -29.07 34.67 -38.57
C TYR A 74 -29.59 35.78 -37.65
N CYS A 75 -28.71 36.35 -36.84
CA CYS A 75 -29.02 37.50 -35.98
C CYS A 75 -28.91 38.87 -36.66
N GLY A 76 -28.69 38.92 -37.99
CA GLY A 76 -28.64 40.15 -38.77
C GLY A 76 -27.27 40.85 -38.84
N PHE A 77 -26.18 40.16 -38.51
CA PHE A 77 -24.81 40.67 -38.63
C PHE A 77 -24.12 40.15 -39.91
N ASP A 78 -23.17 40.89 -40.48
CA ASP A 78 -22.42 40.48 -41.70
C ASP A 78 -21.42 39.32 -41.48
N GLY A 79 -21.54 38.60 -40.37
CA GLY A 79 -20.67 37.49 -39.96
C GLY A 79 -20.10 37.66 -38.55
N TRP A 80 -19.35 36.65 -38.11
CA TRP A 80 -18.81 36.58 -36.76
C TRP A 80 -17.84 37.72 -36.46
N ASP A 81 -16.97 38.08 -37.40
CA ASP A 81 -15.97 39.14 -37.19
C ASP A 81 -16.64 40.52 -37.03
N TYR A 82 -17.69 40.81 -37.80
CA TYR A 82 -18.46 42.05 -37.67
C TYR A 82 -19.22 42.10 -36.34
N PHE A 83 -19.91 41.01 -35.97
CA PHE A 83 -20.53 40.87 -34.65
C PHE A 83 -19.50 41.09 -33.52
N TYR A 84 -18.33 40.47 -33.63
CA TYR A 84 -17.25 40.60 -32.66
C TYR A 84 -16.77 42.05 -32.54
N THR A 85 -16.59 42.75 -33.65
CA THR A 85 -16.20 44.17 -33.66
C THR A 85 -17.28 45.07 -33.09
N CYS A 86 -18.56 44.85 -33.41
CA CYS A 86 -19.67 45.59 -32.81
C CYS A 86 -19.74 45.38 -31.29
N MET A 87 -19.44 44.17 -30.82
CA MET A 87 -19.39 43.84 -29.39
C MET A 87 -18.18 44.48 -28.70
N GLU A 88 -17.04 44.62 -29.38
CA GLU A 88 -15.88 45.39 -28.87
C GLU A 88 -16.13 46.90 -28.87
N GLN A 89 -16.82 47.45 -29.87
CA GLN A 89 -17.13 48.87 -29.97
C GLN A 89 -18.21 49.31 -28.97
N ASN A 90 -19.22 48.46 -28.72
CA ASN A 90 -20.26 48.72 -27.72
C ASN A 90 -19.78 48.56 -26.27
N LYS A 91 -18.56 48.05 -26.03
CA LYS A 91 -17.95 47.99 -24.68
C LYS A 91 -17.49 49.33 -24.13
N LEU A 92 -17.38 50.37 -24.96
CA LEU A 92 -17.07 51.73 -24.49
C LEU A 92 -18.27 52.44 -23.83
N GLN A 93 -19.46 51.83 -23.86
CA GLN A 93 -20.58 52.26 -23.00
C GLN A 93 -20.58 51.44 -21.71
N ALA A 94 -19.92 52.00 -20.68
CA ALA A 94 -20.01 51.70 -19.25
C ALA A 94 -20.58 50.32 -18.87
N SER A 95 -19.74 49.28 -18.87
CA SER A 95 -19.99 48.14 -17.99
C SER A 95 -20.09 48.67 -16.55
N GLN A 96 -21.20 48.42 -15.88
CA GLN A 96 -21.36 48.78 -14.47
C GLN A 96 -20.26 48.12 -13.64
N GLN A 97 -19.69 48.92 -12.75
CA GLN A 97 -18.73 48.47 -11.76
C GLN A 97 -19.41 47.48 -10.81
N LYS A 98 -18.82 46.30 -10.65
CA LYS A 98 -19.40 45.25 -9.80
C LYS A 98 -19.08 45.50 -8.34
N SER A 99 -20.06 45.27 -7.47
CA SER A 99 -19.86 45.33 -6.02
C SER A 99 -19.05 44.13 -5.51
N TRP A 100 -18.48 44.27 -4.30
CA TRP A 100 -17.81 43.17 -3.59
C TRP A 100 -18.69 41.91 -3.52
N SER A 101 -19.98 42.08 -3.23
CA SER A 101 -20.93 40.96 -3.13
C SER A 101 -21.17 40.22 -4.46
N GLU A 102 -21.18 40.94 -5.59
CA GLU A 102 -21.35 40.34 -6.91
C GLU A 102 -20.10 39.56 -7.32
N VAL A 103 -18.92 40.13 -7.06
CA VAL A 103 -17.63 39.47 -7.28
C VAL A 103 -17.53 38.22 -6.40
N ALA A 104 -17.93 38.30 -5.12
CA ALA A 104 -17.98 37.19 -4.19
C ALA A 104 -18.92 36.07 -4.69
N ALA A 105 -20.11 36.42 -5.19
CA ALA A 105 -21.06 35.45 -5.73
C ALA A 105 -20.53 34.73 -6.97
N HIS A 106 -19.88 35.46 -7.88
CA HIS A 106 -19.24 34.88 -9.07
C HIS A 106 -18.10 33.94 -8.70
N ALA A 107 -17.22 34.36 -7.78
CA ALA A 107 -16.12 33.54 -7.29
C ALA A 107 -16.63 32.26 -6.61
N THR A 108 -17.62 32.38 -5.72
CA THR A 108 -18.26 31.24 -5.04
C THR A 108 -18.84 30.24 -6.03
N LYS A 109 -19.53 30.71 -7.07
CA LYS A 109 -20.10 29.84 -8.12
C LYS A 109 -19.03 29.00 -8.82
N ILE A 110 -17.92 29.63 -9.21
CA ILE A 110 -16.79 28.94 -9.86
C ILE A 110 -16.12 27.96 -8.89
N SER A 111 -15.86 28.40 -7.66
CA SER A 111 -15.25 27.58 -6.62
C SER A 111 -16.07 26.31 -6.34
N LEU A 112 -17.38 26.45 -6.14
CA LEU A 112 -18.29 25.32 -5.92
C LEU A 112 -18.36 24.39 -7.13
N PHE A 113 -18.35 24.91 -8.35
CA PHE A 113 -18.29 24.09 -9.56
C PHE A 113 -17.00 23.26 -9.62
N ASN A 114 -15.86 23.87 -9.32
CA ASN A 114 -14.57 23.17 -9.30
C ASN A 114 -14.48 22.15 -8.15
N ILE A 115 -14.98 22.49 -6.96
CA ILE A 115 -15.10 21.56 -5.83
C ILE A 115 -15.96 20.36 -6.24
N GLN A 116 -17.14 20.57 -6.85
CA GLN A 116 -18.00 19.49 -7.32
C GLN A 116 -17.29 18.58 -8.33
N SER A 117 -16.58 19.16 -9.31
CA SER A 117 -15.75 18.39 -10.25
C SER A 117 -14.70 17.54 -9.53
N ASN A 118 -14.04 18.09 -8.51
CA ASN A 118 -13.06 17.36 -7.70
C ASN A 118 -13.69 16.27 -6.83
N LYS A 119 -14.92 16.45 -6.33
CA LYS A 119 -15.68 15.41 -5.63
C LYS A 119 -15.92 14.19 -6.52
N TYR A 120 -16.31 14.40 -7.78
CA TYR A 120 -16.51 13.31 -8.75
C TYR A 120 -15.23 12.59 -9.14
N LYS A 121 -14.07 13.26 -9.06
CA LYS A 121 -12.75 12.66 -9.31
C LYS A 121 -12.16 11.97 -8.07
N CYS A 122 -12.78 12.11 -6.90
CA CYS A 122 -12.29 11.51 -5.67
C CYS A 122 -12.42 9.98 -5.75
N GLY A 123 -11.38 9.28 -5.32
CA GLY A 123 -11.32 7.82 -5.37
C GLY A 123 -12.08 7.09 -4.28
N ILE A 124 -12.39 7.80 -3.20
CA ILE A 124 -13.25 7.33 -2.11
C ILE A 124 -14.44 8.28 -2.01
N PRO A 125 -15.57 7.85 -1.42
CA PRO A 125 -16.72 8.74 -1.23
C PRO A 125 -16.28 10.03 -0.51
N TYR A 126 -16.59 11.20 -1.09
CA TYR A 126 -16.03 12.46 -0.59
C TYR A 126 -16.39 12.76 0.88
N HIS A 127 -17.56 12.30 1.34
CA HIS A 127 -17.97 12.47 2.73
C HIS A 127 -17.07 11.68 3.71
N MET A 128 -16.46 10.57 3.27
CA MET A 128 -15.51 9.77 4.04
C MET A 128 -14.09 10.34 4.06
N THR A 129 -13.79 11.36 3.24
CA THR A 129 -12.48 12.04 3.31
C THR A 129 -12.33 12.81 4.63
N ILE A 130 -11.12 13.30 4.94
CA ILE A 130 -10.82 14.04 6.18
C ILE A 130 -10.34 15.47 5.90
N ASN A 131 -10.45 16.33 6.92
CA ASN A 131 -9.79 17.63 6.92
C ASN A 131 -8.31 17.44 7.27
N ARG A 132 -7.40 17.98 6.44
CA ARG A 132 -5.95 17.85 6.68
C ARG A 132 -5.46 19.01 7.55
N GLU A 133 -4.93 18.72 8.74
CA GLU A 133 -4.39 19.73 9.67
C GLU A 133 -3.33 20.60 8.98
N ARG A 134 -2.48 20.00 8.14
CA ARG A 134 -1.42 20.69 7.39
C ARG A 134 -1.94 21.86 6.56
N MET A 135 -3.15 21.76 6.02
CA MET A 135 -3.75 22.84 5.21
C MET A 135 -4.05 24.07 6.08
N TYR A 136 -4.61 23.86 7.27
CA TYR A 136 -4.90 24.95 8.20
C TYR A 136 -3.63 25.61 8.71
N THR A 137 -2.61 24.81 9.06
CA THR A 137 -1.31 25.32 9.48
C THR A 137 -0.60 26.08 8.37
N PHE A 138 -0.71 25.64 7.12
CA PHE A 138 -0.19 26.38 5.96
C PHE A 138 -0.83 27.76 5.86
N ILE A 139 -2.15 27.85 5.93
CA ILE A 139 -2.89 29.12 5.83
C ILE A 139 -2.55 30.06 6.98
N ASP A 140 -2.55 29.58 8.23
CA ASP A 140 -2.20 30.40 9.41
C ASP A 140 -0.78 30.98 9.30
N ARG A 141 0.19 30.15 8.90
CA ARG A 141 1.58 30.60 8.71
C ARG A 141 1.73 31.55 7.53
N PHE A 142 1.01 31.29 6.43
CA PHE A 142 0.98 32.16 5.27
C PHE A 142 0.39 33.53 5.61
N HIS A 143 -0.67 33.62 6.41
CA HIS A 143 -1.22 34.90 6.87
C HIS A 143 -0.26 35.69 7.76
N ARG A 144 0.47 34.99 8.62
CA ARG A 144 1.52 35.60 9.45
C ARG A 144 2.74 36.03 8.64
N SER A 145 2.87 35.54 7.42
CA SER A 145 3.88 36.00 6.48
C SER A 145 3.40 37.26 5.75
N ASP A 146 4.32 38.20 5.50
CA ASP A 146 4.08 39.35 4.63
C ASP A 146 4.07 38.97 3.13
N ALA A 147 4.04 37.68 2.80
CA ALA A 147 4.10 37.18 1.43
C ALA A 147 2.73 37.30 0.74
N THR A 148 2.69 37.86 -0.48
CA THR A 148 1.46 37.93 -1.29
C THR A 148 1.08 36.57 -1.87
N ILE A 149 2.08 35.72 -2.17
CA ILE A 149 1.87 34.41 -2.79
C ILE A 149 2.35 33.28 -1.88
N GLY A 150 1.47 32.32 -1.61
CA GLY A 150 1.77 31.05 -0.96
C GLY A 150 1.84 29.92 -1.98
N ILE A 151 2.86 29.07 -1.88
CA ILE A 151 3.00 27.84 -2.67
C ILE A 151 2.74 26.64 -1.76
N LEU A 152 1.65 25.93 -2.00
CA LEU A 152 1.40 24.63 -1.39
C LEU A 152 1.94 23.53 -2.31
N SER A 153 3.04 22.91 -1.89
CA SER A 153 3.71 21.82 -2.62
C SER A 153 3.38 20.45 -2.02
N GLY A 154 3.77 19.38 -2.70
CA GLY A 154 3.63 18.00 -2.22
C GLY A 154 3.81 16.99 -3.35
N ALA A 155 4.17 15.77 -3.01
CA ALA A 155 4.29 14.67 -3.96
C ALA A 155 2.94 14.37 -4.67
N PRO A 156 2.97 13.79 -5.88
CA PRO A 156 1.75 13.27 -6.51
C PRO A 156 1.09 12.23 -5.59
N GLY A 157 -0.24 12.28 -5.48
CA GLY A 157 -0.99 11.36 -4.63
C GLY A 157 -1.13 11.75 -3.15
N ASN A 158 -0.47 12.80 -2.66
CA ASN A 158 -0.58 13.28 -1.27
C ASN A 158 -1.89 14.01 -0.91
N GLY A 159 -2.89 14.02 -1.80
CA GLY A 159 -4.23 14.55 -1.49
C GLY A 159 -4.36 16.08 -1.46
N LYS A 160 -3.42 16.83 -2.05
CA LYS A 160 -3.43 18.32 -2.08
C LYS A 160 -4.76 18.91 -2.54
N THR A 161 -5.25 18.48 -3.72
CA THR A 161 -6.51 18.96 -4.31
C THR A 161 -7.72 18.74 -3.39
N ILE A 162 -7.80 17.57 -2.75
CA ILE A 162 -8.90 17.25 -1.82
C ILE A 162 -8.78 18.08 -0.54
N ALA A 163 -7.57 18.24 0.00
CA ALA A 163 -7.31 19.06 1.18
C ALA A 163 -7.73 20.52 0.96
N VAL A 164 -7.37 21.11 -0.19
CA VAL A 164 -7.75 22.47 -0.57
C VAL A 164 -9.25 22.57 -0.82
N SER A 165 -9.84 21.61 -1.54
CA SER A 165 -11.28 21.60 -1.83
C SER A 165 -12.11 21.58 -0.54
N ARG A 166 -11.72 20.74 0.45
CA ARG A 166 -12.40 20.70 1.76
C ARG A 166 -12.23 21.99 2.54
N TRP A 167 -11.01 22.53 2.57
CA TRP A 167 -10.76 23.78 3.27
C TRP A 167 -11.62 24.91 2.68
N VAL A 168 -11.64 25.09 1.35
CA VAL A 168 -12.45 26.11 0.68
C VAL A 168 -13.95 25.88 0.92
N GLU A 169 -14.44 24.64 0.81
CA GLU A 169 -15.85 24.32 1.07
C GLU A 169 -16.25 24.66 2.51
N ASN A 170 -15.40 24.35 3.49
CA ASN A 170 -15.62 24.69 4.89
C ASN A 170 -15.62 26.21 5.10
N GLN A 171 -14.70 26.95 4.46
CA GLN A 171 -14.66 28.42 4.57
C GLN A 171 -15.91 29.07 3.97
N ILE A 172 -16.37 28.63 2.80
CA ILE A 172 -17.60 29.14 2.17
C ILE A 172 -18.81 28.85 3.07
N SER A 173 -18.89 27.63 3.62
CA SER A 173 -20.00 27.21 4.50
C SER A 173 -20.02 27.99 5.82
N GLN A 174 -18.85 28.19 6.44
CA GLN A 174 -18.71 28.97 7.68
C GLN A 174 -18.92 30.47 7.44
N GLY A 175 -18.47 31.00 6.32
CA GLY A 175 -18.65 32.42 5.96
C GLY A 175 -20.12 32.79 5.80
N HIS A 176 -20.94 31.89 5.27
CA HIS A 176 -22.40 32.07 5.25
C HIS A 176 -23.04 32.08 6.65
N ALA A 177 -22.43 31.41 7.63
CA ALA A 177 -22.94 31.34 9.00
C ALA A 177 -22.42 32.48 9.92
N ALA A 178 -21.24 33.01 9.65
CA ALA A 178 -20.53 33.98 10.50
C ALA A 178 -20.44 35.40 9.91
N GLU A 179 -21.16 35.70 8.83
CA GLU A 179 -21.10 36.97 8.07
C GLU A 179 -19.68 37.36 7.61
N ASN A 180 -18.79 36.38 7.42
CA ASN A 180 -17.46 36.65 6.87
C ASN A 180 -17.57 37.00 5.38
N GLN A 181 -17.02 38.15 4.98
CA GLN A 181 -17.08 38.67 3.61
C GLN A 181 -15.84 38.30 2.77
N ASP A 182 -15.06 37.31 3.21
CA ASP A 182 -13.94 36.78 2.42
C ASP A 182 -14.40 36.22 1.05
N ILE A 183 -13.60 36.43 0.02
CA ILE A 183 -13.82 35.92 -1.34
C ILE A 183 -12.86 34.78 -1.62
N TYR A 184 -13.38 33.60 -1.96
CA TYR A 184 -12.59 32.45 -2.37
C TYR A 184 -12.82 32.15 -3.86
N LEU A 185 -11.79 32.33 -4.69
CA LEU A 185 -11.78 31.92 -6.10
C LEU A 185 -10.85 30.71 -6.27
N PHE A 186 -11.43 29.53 -6.29
CA PHE A 186 -10.73 28.26 -6.48
C PHE A 186 -10.90 27.77 -7.92
N THR A 187 -9.80 27.60 -8.64
CA THR A 187 -9.79 27.24 -10.06
C THR A 187 -8.62 26.34 -10.46
N ASN A 188 -8.78 25.63 -11.57
CA ASN A 188 -7.71 24.85 -12.19
C ASN A 188 -6.87 25.75 -13.12
N SER A 189 -5.55 25.53 -13.10
CA SER A 189 -4.57 26.15 -13.98
C SER A 189 -4.85 25.99 -15.48
N LEU A 190 -5.61 25.00 -15.95
CA LEU A 190 -5.82 24.74 -17.38
C LEU A 190 -6.37 25.97 -18.12
N SER A 191 -7.35 26.66 -17.54
CA SER A 191 -7.94 27.88 -18.13
C SER A 191 -6.91 29.02 -18.24
N LEU A 192 -6.04 29.14 -17.24
CA LEU A 192 -4.95 30.11 -17.20
C LEU A 192 -3.86 29.78 -18.23
N LEU A 193 -3.37 28.55 -18.23
CA LEU A 193 -2.32 28.07 -19.14
C LEU A 193 -2.75 28.22 -20.60
N GLN A 194 -4.01 27.89 -20.91
CA GLN A 194 -4.58 28.11 -22.24
C GLN A 194 -4.65 29.59 -22.59
N SER A 195 -5.12 30.45 -21.67
CA SER A 195 -5.18 31.90 -21.92
C SER A 195 -3.81 32.51 -22.26
N SER A 196 -2.75 32.08 -21.57
CA SER A 196 -1.37 32.50 -21.87
C SER A 196 -0.89 32.02 -23.24
N ALA A 197 -1.27 30.82 -23.69
CA ALA A 197 -0.94 30.33 -25.03
C ALA A 197 -1.51 31.22 -26.14
N PHE A 198 -2.61 31.93 -25.86
CA PHE A 198 -3.22 32.90 -26.77
C PHE A 198 -2.68 34.34 -26.59
N GLY A 199 -1.70 34.55 -25.72
CA GLY A 199 -1.09 35.85 -25.46
C GLY A 199 -1.89 36.74 -24.50
N TYR A 200 -2.89 36.21 -23.79
CA TYR A 200 -3.59 36.96 -22.76
C TYR A 200 -2.76 37.02 -21.47
N HIS A 201 -2.82 38.17 -20.79
CA HIS A 201 -2.25 38.36 -19.45
C HIS A 201 -3.15 37.78 -18.36
N SER A 202 -2.54 37.25 -17.28
CA SER A 202 -3.23 36.73 -16.09
C SER A 202 -4.27 37.68 -15.50
N ASN A 203 -4.05 39.01 -15.52
CA ASN A 203 -5.02 39.98 -15.02
C ASN A 203 -6.34 39.96 -15.81
N ARG A 204 -6.25 39.84 -17.14
CA ARG A 204 -7.43 39.75 -18.00
C ARG A 204 -8.16 38.42 -17.79
N TRP A 205 -7.42 37.34 -17.59
CA TRP A 205 -7.99 36.05 -17.22
C TRP A 205 -8.74 36.14 -15.87
N LEU A 206 -8.13 36.73 -14.84
CA LEU A 206 -8.76 36.91 -13.53
C LEU A 206 -10.02 37.78 -13.61
N ALA A 207 -9.96 38.90 -14.36
CA ALA A 207 -11.10 39.76 -14.60
C ALA A 207 -12.29 38.97 -15.18
N HIS A 208 -12.05 38.19 -16.24
CA HIS A 208 -13.08 37.35 -16.84
C HIS A 208 -13.65 36.29 -15.89
N MET A 209 -12.82 35.69 -15.03
CA MET A 209 -13.28 34.76 -14.00
C MET A 209 -14.20 35.43 -12.97
N LEU A 210 -13.94 36.68 -12.63
CA LEU A 210 -14.80 37.48 -11.74
C LEU A 210 -16.03 38.08 -12.48
N GLY A 211 -16.17 37.77 -13.77
CA GLY A 211 -17.23 38.29 -14.63
C GLY A 211 -17.08 39.78 -14.95
N LEU A 212 -15.87 40.32 -14.84
CA LEU A 212 -15.52 41.65 -15.31
C LEU A 212 -15.16 41.59 -16.81
N ASP A 213 -15.55 42.62 -17.55
CA ASP A 213 -15.42 42.65 -19.01
C ASP A 213 -14.01 42.96 -19.52
N THR A 214 -13.20 43.65 -18.71
CA THR A 214 -11.85 44.13 -19.02
C THR A 214 -10.94 44.07 -17.78
N GLY A 215 -9.62 44.11 -18.01
CA GLY A 215 -8.65 44.21 -16.91
C GLY A 215 -8.69 45.55 -16.18
N GLU A 216 -9.07 46.64 -16.85
CA GLU A 216 -9.19 47.97 -16.23
C GLU A 216 -10.25 48.01 -15.12
N LEU A 217 -11.35 47.26 -15.30
CA LEU A 217 -12.38 47.13 -14.25
C LEU A 217 -11.88 46.36 -13.03
N LEU A 218 -10.93 45.44 -13.23
CA LEU A 218 -10.28 44.74 -12.12
C LEU A 218 -9.40 45.70 -11.34
N ASP A 219 -8.60 46.53 -12.03
CA ASP A 219 -7.75 47.54 -11.38
C ASP A 219 -8.61 48.57 -10.63
N GLN A 220 -9.72 49.03 -11.23
CA GLN A 220 -10.69 49.91 -10.58
C GLN A 220 -11.32 49.28 -9.33
N PHE A 221 -11.77 48.03 -9.43
CA PHE A 221 -12.33 47.29 -8.29
C PHE A 221 -11.33 47.19 -7.14
N ILE A 222 -10.05 46.95 -7.44
CA ILE A 222 -8.99 46.81 -6.44
C ILE A 222 -8.65 48.15 -5.79
N GLU A 223 -8.59 49.24 -6.56
CA GLU A 223 -8.32 50.57 -6.02
C GLU A 223 -9.46 51.09 -5.13
N GLU A 224 -10.72 50.81 -5.49
CA GLU A 224 -11.88 51.17 -4.65
C GLU A 224 -11.83 50.52 -3.26
N HIS A 225 -11.34 49.28 -3.18
CA HIS A 225 -11.28 48.50 -1.95
C HIS A 225 -9.88 48.50 -1.33
N ARG A 226 -9.01 49.44 -1.73
CA ARG A 226 -7.62 49.52 -1.29
C ARG A 226 -7.48 49.49 0.24
N ASP A 227 -8.18 50.39 0.92
CA ASP A 227 -8.10 50.58 2.39
C ASP A 227 -9.36 50.07 3.14
N SER A 228 -10.42 49.70 2.42
CA SER A 228 -11.74 49.41 2.99
C SER A 228 -12.35 48.08 2.53
N ALA A 229 -11.52 47.14 2.07
CA ALA A 229 -11.97 45.80 1.71
C ALA A 229 -12.74 45.15 2.89
N PRO A 230 -13.98 44.68 2.66
CA PRO A 230 -14.77 44.05 3.72
C PRO A 230 -14.22 42.71 4.23
N GLY A 231 -13.35 42.08 3.45
CA GLY A 231 -12.70 40.80 3.77
C GLY A 231 -11.47 40.57 2.90
N ASN A 232 -10.88 39.39 3.02
CA ASN A 232 -9.74 38.94 2.23
C ASN A 232 -10.20 38.31 0.92
N PHE A 233 -9.39 38.46 -0.12
CA PHE A 233 -9.56 37.81 -1.42
C PHE A 233 -8.49 36.74 -1.60
N TYR A 234 -8.90 35.49 -1.79
CA TYR A 234 -8.04 34.34 -2.04
C TYR A 234 -8.18 33.85 -3.48
N LEU A 235 -7.14 34.04 -4.29
CA LEU A 235 -7.00 33.36 -5.58
C LEU A 235 -6.27 32.04 -5.38
N ILE A 236 -6.95 30.92 -5.61
CA ILE A 236 -6.38 29.58 -5.40
C ILE A 236 -6.33 28.85 -6.74
N VAL A 237 -5.11 28.58 -7.22
CA VAL A 237 -4.88 27.92 -8.51
C VAL A 237 -4.34 26.52 -8.28
N ASP A 238 -5.18 25.52 -8.58
CA ASP A 238 -4.82 24.11 -8.48
C ASP A 238 -4.19 23.56 -9.76
N GLU A 239 -3.46 22.46 -9.62
CA GLU A 239 -2.83 21.69 -10.70
C GLU A 239 -1.87 22.50 -11.60
N LEU A 240 -1.18 23.51 -11.05
CA LEU A 240 -0.22 24.29 -11.83
C LEU A 240 1.06 23.47 -12.10
N GLN A 241 1.15 22.86 -13.29
CA GLN A 241 2.20 21.90 -13.63
C GLN A 241 2.88 22.26 -14.97
N SER A 242 4.21 22.13 -15.01
CA SER A 242 5.00 22.41 -16.22
C SER A 242 4.69 21.46 -17.37
N ASP A 243 4.30 20.23 -17.08
CA ASP A 243 4.24 19.15 -18.07
C ASP A 243 3.01 19.25 -19.00
N LEU A 244 2.06 20.13 -18.65
CA LEU A 244 0.85 20.42 -19.43
C LEU A 244 1.12 21.37 -20.61
N VAL A 245 2.23 22.11 -20.59
CA VAL A 245 2.55 23.17 -21.55
C VAL A 245 4.04 23.16 -21.91
N ALA A 246 4.43 23.95 -22.91
CA ALA A 246 5.85 24.14 -23.18
C ALA A 246 6.51 24.93 -22.03
N ASP A 247 7.77 24.61 -21.69
CA ASP A 247 8.49 25.31 -20.59
C ASP A 247 8.45 26.84 -20.75
N ARG A 248 8.57 27.36 -21.98
CA ARG A 248 8.45 28.81 -22.25
C ARG A 248 7.10 29.40 -21.85
N GLN A 249 6.00 28.67 -22.07
CA GLN A 249 4.66 29.11 -21.68
C GLN A 249 4.50 29.06 -20.17
N PHE A 250 4.99 27.99 -19.52
CA PHE A 250 5.00 27.89 -18.06
C PHE A 250 5.78 29.06 -17.44
N HIS A 251 6.99 29.32 -17.92
CA HIS A 251 7.80 30.47 -17.51
C HIS A 251 7.04 31.79 -17.65
N ALA A 252 6.36 32.03 -18.79
CA ALA A 252 5.60 33.25 -19.00
C ALA A 252 4.47 33.43 -17.96
N VAL A 253 3.76 32.36 -17.61
CA VAL A 253 2.70 32.39 -16.58
C VAL A 253 3.28 32.68 -15.19
N ILE A 254 4.39 32.05 -14.82
CA ILE A 254 5.05 32.33 -13.52
C ILE A 254 5.57 33.77 -13.46
N THR A 255 6.15 34.31 -14.55
CA THR A 255 6.54 35.72 -14.61
C THR A 255 5.34 36.65 -14.43
N GLN A 256 4.19 36.34 -15.05
CA GLN A 256 2.97 37.11 -14.83
C GLN A 256 2.50 37.06 -13.37
N PHE A 257 2.64 35.94 -12.67
CA PHE A 257 2.35 35.86 -11.23
C PHE A 257 3.34 36.68 -10.38
N ILE A 258 4.62 36.75 -10.76
CA ILE A 258 5.59 37.62 -10.09
C ILE A 258 5.16 39.08 -10.24
N ASP A 259 4.75 39.48 -11.44
CA ASP A 259 4.28 40.85 -11.68
C ASP A 259 2.98 41.14 -10.91
N MET A 260 2.04 40.19 -10.86
CA MET A 260 0.87 40.27 -9.99
C MET A 260 1.25 40.40 -8.52
N ALA A 261 2.21 39.60 -8.02
CA ALA A 261 2.66 39.68 -6.64
C ALA A 261 3.15 41.08 -6.29
N ARG A 262 3.98 41.66 -7.15
CA ARG A 262 4.51 43.03 -6.97
C ARG A 262 3.42 44.08 -7.00
N HIS A 263 2.48 43.96 -7.92
CA HIS A 263 1.37 44.90 -8.04
C HIS A 263 0.43 44.81 -6.83
N PHE A 264 0.12 43.59 -6.37
CA PHE A 264 -0.82 43.36 -5.26
C PHE A 264 -0.17 43.37 -3.87
N ALA A 265 1.16 43.45 -3.78
CA ALA A 265 1.90 43.49 -2.53
C ALA A 265 1.42 44.57 -1.53
N GLN A 266 0.92 45.68 -2.06
CA GLN A 266 0.40 46.78 -1.25
C GLN A 266 -0.96 46.47 -0.60
N TYR A 267 -1.68 45.44 -1.06
CA TYR A 267 -3.00 45.07 -0.56
C TYR A 267 -2.91 43.82 0.30
N ARG A 268 -2.84 43.97 1.62
CA ARG A 268 -2.72 42.84 2.56
C ARG A 268 -3.88 41.84 2.50
N TRP A 269 -5.05 42.30 2.06
CA TRP A 269 -6.26 41.49 1.90
C TRP A 269 -6.24 40.62 0.64
N PHE A 270 -5.38 40.89 -0.35
CA PHE A 270 -5.31 40.10 -1.58
C PHE A 270 -4.20 39.05 -1.48
N ARG A 271 -4.56 37.77 -1.57
CA ARG A 271 -3.62 36.63 -1.41
C ARG A 271 -3.78 35.63 -2.53
N ILE A 272 -2.65 35.10 -3.01
CA ILE A 272 -2.61 34.07 -4.06
C ILE A 272 -2.06 32.79 -3.46
N ILE A 273 -2.71 31.66 -3.71
CA ILE A 273 -2.26 30.33 -3.33
C ILE A 273 -2.09 29.50 -4.60
N LEU A 274 -0.87 29.06 -4.86
CA LEU A 274 -0.54 28.16 -5.97
C LEU A 274 -0.33 26.75 -5.43
N VAL A 275 -1.03 25.77 -6.00
CA VAL A 275 -0.85 24.36 -5.63
C VAL A 275 -0.01 23.67 -6.70
N LEU A 276 1.19 23.25 -6.32
CA LEU A 276 2.17 22.66 -7.24
C LEU A 276 2.65 21.28 -6.75
N ARG A 277 3.32 20.55 -7.64
CA ARG A 277 4.13 19.39 -7.24
C ARG A 277 5.48 19.84 -6.75
N THR A 278 6.02 19.13 -5.78
CA THR A 278 7.37 19.36 -5.27
C THR A 278 8.42 19.23 -6.38
N SER A 279 8.25 18.28 -7.30
CA SER A 279 9.13 18.13 -8.47
C SER A 279 9.11 19.33 -9.42
N THR A 280 7.93 19.91 -9.70
CA THR A 280 7.80 21.12 -10.52
C THR A 280 8.46 22.32 -9.85
N LEU A 281 8.31 22.45 -8.54
CA LEU A 281 8.94 23.51 -7.75
C LEU A 281 10.47 23.44 -7.84
N PHE A 282 11.05 22.25 -7.63
CA PHE A 282 12.51 22.06 -7.72
C PHE A 282 13.06 22.16 -9.15
N LYS A 283 12.31 21.69 -10.17
CA LYS A 283 12.70 21.84 -11.58
C LYS A 283 12.92 23.31 -11.96
N HIS A 284 12.09 24.20 -11.42
CA HIS A 284 12.13 25.63 -11.67
C HIS A 284 12.57 26.43 -10.44
N GLU A 285 13.44 25.86 -9.60
CA GLU A 285 13.89 26.49 -8.34
C GLU A 285 14.36 27.93 -8.54
N SER A 286 15.08 28.22 -9.64
CA SER A 286 15.58 29.57 -9.95
C SER A 286 14.49 30.64 -10.10
N LEU A 287 13.24 30.26 -10.40
CA LEU A 287 12.11 31.19 -10.48
C LEU A 287 11.49 31.48 -9.11
N PHE A 288 11.55 30.51 -8.21
CA PHE A 288 10.83 30.52 -6.93
C PHE A 288 11.72 30.83 -5.73
N LYS A 289 13.05 30.69 -5.89
CA LYS A 289 14.01 30.97 -4.83
C LYS A 289 14.04 32.46 -4.51
N ASP A 290 14.09 32.78 -3.22
CA ASP A 290 14.19 34.15 -2.74
C ASP A 290 15.44 34.80 -3.32
N THR A 291 15.23 35.80 -4.17
CA THR A 291 16.28 36.68 -4.69
C THR A 291 15.95 38.10 -4.25
N VAL A 292 16.92 39.03 -4.35
CA VAL A 292 16.69 40.47 -4.13
C VAL A 292 15.50 41.00 -4.96
N ILE A 293 15.17 40.31 -6.06
CA ILE A 293 14.15 40.66 -7.04
C ILE A 293 12.77 40.05 -6.71
N ASN A 294 12.69 39.07 -5.80
CA ASN A 294 11.51 38.20 -5.61
C ASN A 294 11.09 38.01 -4.12
N PRO A 295 10.88 39.07 -3.31
CA PRO A 295 10.79 38.96 -1.86
C PRO A 295 9.43 38.52 -1.27
N GLN A 296 8.59 37.74 -1.98
CA GLN A 296 7.17 37.57 -1.57
C GLN A 296 6.58 36.16 -1.73
N TRP A 297 7.43 35.13 -1.74
CA TRP A 297 6.97 33.75 -1.78
C TRP A 297 6.94 33.15 -0.39
N PHE A 298 5.83 32.52 -0.02
CA PHE A 298 5.78 31.59 1.09
C PHE A 298 5.78 30.16 0.55
N SER A 299 6.95 29.51 0.54
CA SER A 299 7.15 28.18 -0.04
C SER A 299 8.16 27.34 0.75
N VAL A 300 8.32 26.07 0.38
CA VAL A 300 9.37 25.19 0.94
C VAL A 300 10.77 25.72 0.68
N LEU A 301 10.96 26.51 -0.38
CA LEU A 301 12.25 27.12 -0.73
C LEU A 301 12.52 28.44 0.01
N SER A 302 11.55 28.94 0.77
CA SER A 302 11.66 30.24 1.43
C SER A 302 12.40 30.12 2.77
N GLY A 303 13.38 31.00 3.00
CA GLY A 303 14.20 31.04 4.21
C GLY A 303 15.35 30.00 4.28
N PRO A 304 16.30 30.16 5.24
CA PRO A 304 17.55 29.39 5.28
C PRO A 304 17.38 27.90 5.65
N SER A 305 16.26 27.52 6.27
CA SER A 305 15.92 26.12 6.60
C SER A 305 14.81 25.53 5.73
N GLY A 306 14.25 26.32 4.81
CA GLY A 306 13.00 26.00 4.10
C GLY A 306 11.76 25.97 5.00
N ASN A 307 10.58 26.24 4.45
CA ASN A 307 9.31 26.08 5.19
C ASN A 307 8.67 24.72 4.88
N GLU A 308 8.98 23.70 5.68
CA GLU A 308 8.36 22.37 5.54
C GLU A 308 6.82 22.43 5.58
N TRP A 309 6.25 23.43 6.25
CA TRP A 309 4.81 23.69 6.34
C TRP A 309 4.13 23.90 4.98
N ALA A 310 4.88 24.38 3.98
CA ALA A 310 4.44 24.54 2.60
C ALA A 310 4.52 23.23 1.79
N ASN A 311 4.80 22.10 2.42
CA ASN A 311 4.76 20.76 1.84
C ASN A 311 3.63 19.93 2.46
N MET A 312 2.77 19.36 1.63
CA MET A 312 1.71 18.43 2.02
C MET A 312 2.28 17.01 2.16
N PRO A 313 2.36 16.46 3.38
CA PRO A 313 2.90 15.12 3.61
C PRO A 313 1.86 14.03 3.31
N ALA A 314 2.29 12.78 3.41
CA ALA A 314 1.40 11.63 3.57
C ALA A 314 0.56 11.77 4.86
N PHE A 315 -0.44 10.91 5.06
CA PHE A 315 -1.26 10.90 6.26
C PHE A 315 -0.42 10.67 7.51
N SER A 316 -0.69 11.44 8.56
CA SER A 316 -0.24 11.12 9.91
C SER A 316 -1.00 9.91 10.47
N ASN A 317 -0.52 9.34 11.59
CA ASN A 317 -1.25 8.26 12.27
C ASN A 317 -2.64 8.73 12.77
N THR A 318 -2.75 10.00 13.19
CA THR A 318 -4.02 10.58 13.65
C THR A 318 -4.99 10.77 12.49
N GLU A 319 -4.50 11.30 11.36
CA GLU A 319 -5.28 11.44 10.12
C GLU A 319 -5.75 10.08 9.60
N LEU A 320 -4.88 9.06 9.62
CA LEU A 320 -5.24 7.71 9.19
C LEU A 320 -6.30 7.09 10.11
N GLN A 321 -6.20 7.29 11.42
CA GLN A 321 -7.21 6.80 12.36
C GLN A 321 -8.57 7.48 12.16
N GLU A 322 -8.62 8.79 11.95
CA GLU A 322 -9.85 9.52 11.64
C GLU A 322 -10.48 9.01 10.34
N LEU A 323 -9.64 8.79 9.31
CA LEU A 323 -10.09 8.27 8.01
C LEU A 323 -10.71 6.87 8.15
N LEU A 324 -10.12 6.00 8.97
CA LEU A 324 -10.67 4.67 9.23
C LEU A 324 -11.99 4.73 9.99
N LEU A 325 -12.11 5.57 11.01
CA LEU A 325 -13.37 5.73 11.76
C LEU A 325 -14.52 6.20 10.86
N LEU A 326 -14.23 7.02 9.85
CA LEU A 326 -15.22 7.48 8.88
C LEU A 326 -15.56 6.43 7.81
N THR A 327 -14.64 5.51 7.52
CA THR A 327 -14.81 4.50 6.46
C THR A 327 -15.38 3.19 7.00
N ASP A 328 -14.95 2.77 8.19
CA ASP A 328 -15.43 1.62 8.95
C ASP A 328 -15.88 2.10 10.34
N GLY A 329 -17.19 2.08 10.57
CA GLY A 329 -17.80 2.51 11.83
C GLY A 329 -17.40 1.65 13.04
N ASN A 330 -16.76 0.50 12.84
CA ASN A 330 -16.27 -0.41 13.89
C ASN A 330 -14.74 -0.46 13.98
N ALA A 331 -14.01 0.48 13.36
CA ALA A 331 -12.55 0.47 13.31
C ALA A 331 -11.93 0.46 14.73
N LYS A 332 -11.03 -0.51 14.97
CA LYS A 332 -10.23 -0.58 16.20
C LYS A 332 -9.17 0.52 16.21
N PRO A 333 -8.75 1.01 17.39
CA PRO A 333 -7.63 1.94 17.49
C PRO A 333 -6.35 1.27 16.94
N LEU A 334 -5.70 1.96 16.00
CA LEU A 334 -4.51 1.48 15.32
C LEU A 334 -3.34 1.24 16.28
N ASN A 335 -2.62 0.13 16.12
CA ASN A 335 -1.36 -0.08 16.80
C ASN A 335 -0.25 0.75 16.10
N PRO A 336 0.46 1.66 16.80
CA PRO A 336 1.52 2.48 16.17
C PRO A 336 2.63 1.66 15.49
N LEU A 337 2.87 0.44 15.98
CA LEU A 337 3.88 -0.48 15.43
C LEU A 337 3.43 -1.16 14.13
N SER A 338 2.13 -1.42 13.92
CA SER A 338 1.61 -1.99 12.67
C SER A 338 1.63 -0.96 11.55
N VAL A 339 1.23 0.29 11.83
CA VAL A 339 1.16 1.37 10.83
C VAL A 339 2.55 1.77 10.30
N ASN A 340 3.60 1.67 11.12
CA ASN A 340 4.97 1.95 10.68
C ASN A 340 5.50 0.90 9.69
N LYS A 341 4.92 -0.31 9.65
CA LYS A 341 5.30 -1.35 8.69
C LYS A 341 4.79 -1.05 7.27
N HIS A 342 3.70 -0.29 7.12
CA HIS A 342 3.00 -0.07 5.85
C HIS A 342 3.04 1.39 5.39
N ALA A 343 4.24 1.87 5.06
CA ALA A 343 4.46 3.27 4.66
C ALA A 343 3.67 3.69 3.40
N LEU A 344 3.37 2.75 2.50
CA LEU A 344 2.64 3.01 1.25
C LEU A 344 1.23 3.55 1.51
N ILE A 345 0.50 2.95 2.45
CA ILE A 345 -0.92 3.26 2.70
C ILE A 345 -1.12 4.63 3.35
N ARG A 346 -0.07 5.19 3.97
CA ARG A 346 -0.08 6.58 4.41
C ARG A 346 -0.25 7.54 3.24
N THR A 347 0.11 7.16 2.03
CA THR A 347 -0.13 7.99 0.84
C THR A 347 -1.62 7.89 0.45
N PRO A 348 -2.37 9.00 0.39
CA PRO A 348 -3.80 8.99 0.07
C PRO A 348 -4.17 8.26 -1.22
N LEU A 349 -3.30 8.33 -2.25
CA LEU A 349 -3.50 7.60 -3.50
C LEU A 349 -3.45 6.08 -3.32
N PHE A 350 -2.55 5.56 -2.50
CA PHE A 350 -2.46 4.12 -2.25
C PHE A 350 -3.54 3.65 -1.28
N PHE A 351 -3.94 4.48 -0.31
CA PHE A 351 -5.13 4.24 0.51
C PHE A 351 -6.38 4.09 -0.36
N GLN A 352 -6.57 4.96 -1.37
CA GLN A 352 -7.67 4.83 -2.32
C GLN A 352 -7.67 3.44 -2.98
N TYR A 353 -6.53 2.95 -3.47
CA TYR A 353 -6.50 1.65 -4.13
C TYR A 353 -6.72 0.49 -3.15
N HIS A 354 -6.27 0.62 -1.91
CA HIS A 354 -6.65 -0.31 -0.86
C HIS A 354 -8.17 -0.33 -0.65
N TYR A 355 -8.82 0.84 -0.55
CA TYR A 355 -10.27 0.93 -0.43
C TYR A 355 -10.99 0.31 -1.63
N GLU A 356 -10.50 0.55 -2.85
CA GLU A 356 -11.07 -0.07 -4.06
C GLU A 356 -10.93 -1.61 -4.09
N LEU A 357 -9.91 -2.17 -3.44
CA LEU A 357 -9.69 -3.62 -3.38
C LEU A 357 -10.54 -4.29 -2.30
N ASN A 358 -10.64 -3.66 -1.12
CA ASN A 358 -11.21 -4.28 0.09
C ASN A 358 -12.59 -3.75 0.49
N GLY A 359 -13.07 -2.67 -0.15
CA GLY A 359 -14.36 -2.05 0.17
C GLY A 359 -14.38 -1.37 1.53
N GLU A 360 -15.54 -1.43 2.20
CA GLU A 360 -15.80 -0.76 3.49
C GLU A 360 -15.20 -1.50 4.69
N THR A 361 -14.87 -2.79 4.56
CA THR A 361 -14.21 -3.57 5.62
C THR A 361 -12.70 -3.37 5.54
N LEU A 362 -12.19 -2.34 6.22
CA LEU A 362 -10.77 -2.00 6.25
C LEU A 362 -10.13 -2.44 7.57
N ASP A 363 -9.45 -3.58 7.56
CA ASP A 363 -8.60 -4.01 8.68
C ASP A 363 -7.13 -3.69 8.39
N LEU A 364 -6.66 -2.52 8.86
CA LEU A 364 -5.27 -2.13 8.64
C LEU A 364 -4.26 -2.92 9.50
N ASP A 365 -4.70 -3.55 10.59
CA ASP A 365 -3.79 -4.32 11.45
C ASP A 365 -3.39 -5.65 10.80
N ASN A 366 -4.16 -6.12 9.82
CA ASN A 366 -3.94 -7.37 9.10
C ASN A 366 -3.49 -7.20 7.64
N ILE A 367 -3.04 -6.00 7.25
CA ILE A 367 -2.47 -5.79 5.91
C ILE A 367 -1.21 -6.63 5.78
N SER A 368 -1.18 -7.48 4.77
CA SER A 368 0.01 -8.28 4.50
C SER A 368 0.90 -7.62 3.46
N HIS A 369 2.17 -8.01 3.41
CA HIS A 369 3.07 -7.54 2.35
C HIS A 369 2.54 -7.86 0.94
N PHE A 370 1.71 -8.90 0.79
CA PHE A 370 1.06 -9.20 -0.49
C PHE A 370 0.04 -8.11 -0.90
N ASP A 371 -0.67 -7.50 0.06
CA ASP A 371 -1.60 -6.40 -0.22
C ASP A 371 -0.92 -5.18 -0.81
N GLU A 372 0.27 -4.85 -0.32
CA GLU A 372 1.06 -3.72 -0.85
C GLU A 372 1.36 -3.92 -2.34
N TYR A 373 1.69 -5.14 -2.73
CA TYR A 373 1.94 -5.51 -4.13
C TYR A 373 0.65 -5.45 -4.95
N LEU A 374 -0.49 -5.93 -4.44
CA LEU A 374 -1.78 -5.79 -5.12
C LEU A 374 -2.19 -4.33 -5.32
N ILE A 375 -1.97 -3.49 -4.32
CA ILE A 375 -2.21 -2.03 -4.37
C ILE A 375 -1.35 -1.40 -5.48
N ILE A 376 -0.06 -1.75 -5.55
CA ILE A 376 0.84 -1.29 -6.61
C ILE A 376 0.37 -1.80 -7.99
N THR A 377 0.01 -3.07 -8.12
CA THR A 377 -0.54 -3.63 -9.37
C THR A 377 -1.76 -2.86 -9.82
N ARG A 378 -2.67 -2.50 -8.90
CA ARG A 378 -3.86 -1.69 -9.21
C ARG A 378 -3.50 -0.29 -9.70
N PHE A 379 -2.52 0.35 -9.06
CA PHE A 379 -1.98 1.64 -9.47
C PHE A 379 -1.40 1.59 -10.89
N LEU A 380 -0.50 0.62 -11.15
CA LEU A 380 0.14 0.44 -12.46
C LEU A 380 -0.89 0.08 -13.54
N LYS A 381 -1.86 -0.78 -13.22
CA LYS A 381 -2.97 -1.11 -14.12
C LYS A 381 -3.73 0.14 -14.56
N LYS A 382 -4.06 1.05 -13.65
CA LYS A 382 -4.79 2.28 -13.99
C LYS A 382 -3.94 3.33 -14.70
N LYS A 383 -2.66 3.51 -14.32
CA LYS A 383 -1.83 4.63 -14.81
C LYS A 383 -0.95 4.27 -16.00
N VAL A 384 -0.49 3.02 -16.07
CA VAL A 384 0.42 2.53 -17.11
C VAL A 384 -0.34 1.70 -18.14
N PHE A 385 -1.12 0.70 -17.69
CA PHE A 385 -1.67 -0.33 -18.57
C PHE A 385 -3.07 -0.03 -19.15
N ASN A 386 -3.89 0.80 -18.50
CA ASN A 386 -5.27 1.06 -18.93
C ASN A 386 -5.50 2.51 -19.38
N GLY A 387 -4.51 3.12 -20.04
CA GLY A 387 -4.55 4.53 -20.40
C GLY A 387 -4.32 4.84 -21.88
N ILE A 388 -4.26 6.14 -22.18
CA ILE A 388 -3.81 6.64 -23.48
C ILE A 388 -2.31 6.29 -23.63
N ASN A 389 -1.88 5.94 -24.84
CA ASN A 389 -0.50 5.58 -25.17
C ASN A 389 0.08 4.36 -24.43
N THR A 390 -0.77 3.42 -23.98
CA THR A 390 -0.35 2.22 -23.23
C THR A 390 0.84 1.47 -23.85
N LEU A 391 0.78 1.15 -25.15
CA LEU A 391 1.88 0.42 -25.82
C LEU A 391 3.21 1.17 -25.78
N HIS A 392 3.18 2.49 -25.98
CA HIS A 392 4.39 3.32 -25.91
C HIS A 392 4.91 3.44 -24.48
N LYS A 393 4.02 3.44 -23.47
CA LYS A 393 4.43 3.41 -22.05
C LYS A 393 5.09 2.08 -21.71
N GLN A 394 4.50 0.96 -22.12
CA GLN A 394 5.05 -0.37 -21.90
C GLN A 394 6.45 -0.50 -22.50
N ALA A 395 6.61 -0.17 -23.79
CA ALA A 395 7.91 -0.20 -24.46
C ALA A 395 8.95 0.71 -23.77
N LEU A 396 8.55 1.93 -23.37
CA LEU A 396 9.44 2.82 -22.61
C LEU A 396 9.83 2.22 -21.25
N MET A 397 8.91 1.59 -20.51
CA MET A 397 9.22 0.96 -19.22
C MET A 397 10.15 -0.24 -19.37
N GLU A 398 10.00 -1.03 -20.42
CA GLU A 398 10.90 -2.14 -20.73
C GLU A 398 12.33 -1.62 -21.00
N GLU A 399 12.47 -0.59 -21.83
CA GLU A 399 13.76 0.05 -22.13
C GLU A 399 14.38 0.74 -20.90
N LEU A 400 13.58 1.41 -20.07
CA LEU A 400 14.06 2.05 -18.84
C LEU A 400 14.48 1.02 -17.78
N ALA A 401 13.73 -0.07 -17.63
CA ALA A 401 14.05 -1.12 -16.66
C ALA A 401 15.38 -1.82 -16.96
N ALA A 402 15.77 -1.92 -18.24
CA ALA A 402 17.09 -2.43 -18.64
C ALA A 402 18.25 -1.47 -18.30
N LEU A 403 17.96 -0.20 -17.99
CA LEU A 403 18.93 0.85 -17.66
C LEU A 403 18.95 1.22 -16.17
N VAL A 404 18.18 0.50 -15.34
CA VAL A 404 18.18 0.71 -13.89
C VAL A 404 19.55 0.38 -13.33
N ASP A 405 20.02 1.19 -12.40
CA ASP A 405 21.24 1.00 -11.64
C ASP A 405 20.98 1.29 -10.15
N GLU A 406 21.73 0.63 -9.26
CA GLU A 406 21.55 0.73 -7.81
C GLU A 406 22.70 1.52 -7.20
N HIS A 407 22.38 2.65 -6.59
CA HIS A 407 23.35 3.50 -5.89
C HIS A 407 22.95 3.60 -4.42
N GLY A 408 23.55 2.76 -3.58
CA GLY A 408 23.09 2.57 -2.21
C GLY A 408 21.74 1.86 -2.19
N ASP A 409 20.75 2.40 -1.46
CA ASP A 409 19.39 1.85 -1.40
C ASP A 409 18.45 2.44 -2.47
N ILE A 410 18.97 3.22 -3.43
CA ILE A 410 18.17 3.95 -4.41
C ILE A 410 18.36 3.36 -5.81
N LEU A 411 17.25 2.93 -6.41
CA LEU A 411 17.17 2.51 -7.80
C LEU A 411 16.95 3.73 -8.70
N GLN A 412 17.89 3.98 -9.61
CA GLN A 412 17.88 5.17 -10.46
C GLN A 412 18.41 4.87 -11.86
N ILE A 413 18.04 5.72 -12.82
CA ILE A 413 18.45 5.64 -14.22
C ILE A 413 19.12 6.95 -14.60
N ASN A 414 20.28 6.90 -15.26
CA ASN A 414 20.91 8.11 -15.76
C ASN A 414 20.14 8.65 -16.99
N LYS A 415 19.63 9.87 -16.92
CA LYS A 415 18.84 10.46 -18.02
C LYS A 415 19.61 10.55 -19.34
N LYS A 416 20.95 10.67 -19.30
CA LYS A 416 21.77 10.69 -20.52
C LYS A 416 21.80 9.33 -21.20
N GLN A 417 21.84 8.24 -20.44
CA GLN A 417 21.79 6.88 -20.99
C GLN A 417 20.42 6.59 -21.60
N ALA A 418 19.35 7.01 -20.93
CA ALA A 418 17.97 6.84 -21.39
C ALA A 418 17.52 7.84 -22.48
N TYR A 419 18.38 8.76 -22.94
CA TYR A 419 17.97 9.88 -23.81
C TYR A 419 17.33 9.41 -25.13
N ILE A 420 17.84 8.34 -25.73
CA ILE A 420 17.33 7.79 -27.00
C ILE A 420 15.88 7.30 -26.80
N ALA A 421 15.65 6.49 -25.76
CA ALA A 421 14.33 5.98 -25.39
C ALA A 421 13.35 7.13 -25.10
N ILE A 422 13.75 8.10 -24.28
CA ILE A 422 12.93 9.26 -23.92
C ILE A 422 12.56 10.09 -25.15
N LYS A 423 13.49 10.26 -26.09
CA LYS A 423 13.23 11.01 -27.33
C LYS A 423 12.21 10.29 -28.20
N GLN A 424 12.30 8.97 -28.32
CA GLN A 424 11.36 8.14 -29.08
C GLN A 424 9.96 8.15 -28.47
N TYR A 425 9.86 7.99 -27.14
CA TYR A 425 8.59 7.89 -26.42
C TYR A 425 8.23 9.15 -25.62
N ARG A 426 8.51 10.34 -26.18
CA ARG A 426 8.39 11.61 -25.45
C ARG A 426 7.02 11.85 -24.80
N THR A 427 5.94 11.51 -25.51
CA THR A 427 4.57 11.68 -25.01
C THR A 427 4.27 10.75 -23.84
N ALA A 428 4.72 9.49 -23.92
CA ALA A 428 4.58 8.51 -22.84
C ALA A 428 5.43 8.89 -21.62
N TYR A 429 6.66 9.35 -21.83
CA TYR A 429 7.54 9.81 -20.77
C TYR A 429 6.93 10.98 -19.98
N ASN A 430 6.45 12.01 -20.69
CA ASN A 430 5.78 13.14 -20.04
C ASN A 430 4.51 12.72 -19.28
N ASP A 431 3.74 11.77 -19.81
CA ASP A 431 2.56 11.26 -19.10
C ASP A 431 2.94 10.43 -17.86
N LEU A 432 4.06 9.72 -17.86
CA LEU A 432 4.54 8.99 -16.69
C LEU A 432 5.08 9.91 -15.59
N LEU A 433 5.74 11.01 -15.97
CA LEU A 433 6.06 12.10 -15.05
C LEU A 433 4.79 12.76 -14.50
N HIS A 434 3.82 13.02 -15.38
CA HIS A 434 2.53 13.59 -15.01
C HIS A 434 1.71 12.65 -14.13
N THR A 435 1.72 11.34 -14.32
CA THR A 435 1.01 10.41 -13.42
C THR A 435 1.75 10.19 -12.10
N GLY A 436 3.03 10.58 -12.02
CA GLY A 436 3.86 10.41 -10.83
C GLY A 436 4.46 9.00 -10.70
N VAL A 437 4.43 8.20 -11.76
CA VAL A 437 5.10 6.89 -11.81
C VAL A 437 6.62 7.09 -11.84
N LEU A 438 7.06 8.14 -12.53
CA LEU A 438 8.45 8.57 -12.61
C LEU A 438 8.61 9.97 -12.01
N HIS A 439 9.81 10.27 -11.49
CA HIS A 439 10.24 11.62 -11.18
C HIS A 439 11.70 11.84 -11.58
N GLU A 440 12.01 13.10 -11.91
CA GLU A 440 13.37 13.52 -12.21
C GLU A 440 14.00 14.16 -10.96
N VAL A 441 15.20 13.71 -10.60
CA VAL A 441 15.98 14.29 -9.52
C VAL A 441 17.24 14.90 -10.12
N ASN A 442 17.51 16.15 -9.75
CA ASN A 442 18.77 16.80 -10.10
C ASN A 442 19.73 16.63 -8.92
N SER A 443 20.85 15.95 -9.15
CA SER A 443 21.94 15.94 -8.18
C SER A 443 22.58 17.33 -8.20
N GLY A 444 22.38 18.08 -7.10
CA GLY A 444 22.66 19.52 -6.95
C GLY A 444 24.11 19.98 -7.09
N CYS A 445 24.95 19.29 -7.86
CA CYS A 445 26.28 19.77 -8.23
C CYS A 445 26.15 20.95 -9.22
N GLU A 446 26.42 22.17 -8.74
CA GLU A 446 26.33 23.43 -9.49
C GLU A 446 27.06 23.41 -10.86
N ILE A 447 28.13 22.60 -10.98
CA ILE A 447 28.99 22.55 -12.17
C ILE A 447 28.68 21.35 -13.09
N ARG A 448 28.10 20.27 -12.55
CA ARG A 448 27.80 19.03 -13.29
C ARG A 448 26.40 18.53 -12.91
N GLN A 449 25.38 19.14 -13.51
CA GLN A 449 24.01 18.66 -13.38
C GLN A 449 23.92 17.25 -13.99
N GLN A 450 23.74 16.25 -13.13
CA GLN A 450 23.34 14.91 -13.53
C GLN A 450 21.88 14.73 -13.11
N ILE A 451 21.00 14.69 -14.11
CA ILE A 451 19.60 14.38 -13.90
C ILE A 451 19.46 12.86 -13.90
N THR A 452 18.93 12.31 -12.82
CA THR A 452 18.55 10.90 -12.72
C THR A 452 17.03 10.78 -12.75
N ILE A 453 16.57 9.66 -13.30
CA ILE A 453 15.16 9.28 -13.32
C ILE A 453 14.99 8.21 -12.26
N GLN A 454 13.99 8.38 -11.43
CA GLN A 454 13.65 7.43 -10.38
C GLN A 454 12.18 7.04 -10.52
N PHE A 455 11.85 5.81 -10.15
CA PHE A 455 10.48 5.38 -9.96
C PHE A 455 9.96 5.91 -8.62
N GLN A 456 8.64 6.04 -8.49
CA GLN A 456 8.00 6.49 -7.25
C GLN A 456 8.44 5.69 -6.01
N SER A 457 8.70 4.38 -6.17
CA SER A 457 9.24 3.52 -5.12
C SER A 457 10.15 2.43 -5.70
N ALA A 458 10.98 1.83 -4.85
CA ALA A 458 11.86 0.73 -5.24
C ALA A 458 11.06 -0.52 -5.67
N GLU A 459 9.91 -0.76 -5.04
CA GLU A 459 9.00 -1.86 -5.37
C GLU A 459 8.42 -1.69 -6.78
N ILE A 460 8.11 -0.46 -7.21
CA ILE A 460 7.66 -0.18 -8.58
C ILE A 460 8.80 -0.38 -9.60
N ALA A 461 10.03 0.01 -9.27
CA ALA A 461 11.18 -0.28 -10.13
C ALA A 461 11.39 -1.80 -10.28
N ALA A 462 11.36 -2.52 -9.15
CA ALA A 462 11.48 -3.97 -9.10
C ALA A 462 10.37 -4.68 -9.90
N TYR A 463 9.16 -4.11 -9.97
CA TYR A 463 8.08 -4.62 -10.81
C TYR A 463 8.50 -4.70 -12.28
N PHE A 464 9.03 -3.60 -12.84
CA PHE A 464 9.40 -3.57 -14.26
C PHE A 464 10.65 -4.41 -14.56
N MET A 465 11.59 -4.47 -13.62
CA MET A 465 12.75 -5.38 -13.69
C MET A 465 12.29 -6.85 -13.72
N ALA A 466 11.40 -7.24 -12.80
CA ALA A 466 10.83 -8.58 -12.74
C ALA A 466 9.98 -8.90 -13.98
N LEU A 467 9.23 -7.92 -14.51
CA LEU A 467 8.42 -8.08 -15.72
C LEU A 467 9.29 -8.35 -16.95
N ASN A 468 10.42 -7.65 -17.08
CA ASN A 468 11.40 -7.92 -18.14
C ASN A 468 11.95 -9.35 -18.05
N LEU A 469 12.26 -9.84 -16.84
CA LEU A 469 12.70 -11.21 -16.62
C LEU A 469 11.61 -12.24 -16.96
N PHE A 470 10.37 -11.97 -16.55
CA PHE A 470 9.22 -12.83 -16.82
C PHE A 470 8.89 -12.94 -18.31
N ASN A 471 8.90 -11.80 -19.03
CA ASN A 471 8.66 -11.74 -20.47
C ASN A 471 9.75 -12.43 -21.30
N GLY A 472 10.96 -12.60 -20.75
CA GLY A 472 12.03 -13.39 -21.37
C GLY A 472 11.73 -14.90 -21.50
N GLN A 473 10.61 -15.38 -20.94
CA GLN A 473 10.16 -16.77 -20.95
C GLN A 473 11.26 -17.76 -20.53
N HIS A 474 12.06 -17.35 -19.55
CA HIS A 474 13.10 -18.21 -18.98
C HIS A 474 12.47 -19.28 -18.10
N ASP A 475 13.06 -20.48 -18.13
CA ASP A 475 12.72 -21.55 -17.19
C ASP A 475 13.02 -21.10 -15.73
N PRO A 476 12.24 -21.54 -14.72
CA PRO A 476 12.43 -21.15 -13.33
C PRO A 476 13.86 -21.26 -12.81
N GLU A 477 14.60 -22.33 -13.15
CA GLU A 477 15.98 -22.51 -12.72
C GLU A 477 16.91 -21.42 -13.25
N ARG A 478 16.70 -21.01 -14.51
CA ARG A 478 17.48 -19.95 -15.13
C ARG A 478 17.14 -18.60 -14.50
N LEU A 479 15.87 -18.34 -14.19
CA LEU A 479 15.46 -17.11 -13.49
C LEU A 479 16.12 -16.99 -12.12
N ILE A 480 16.11 -18.08 -11.34
CA ILE A 480 16.77 -18.14 -10.03
C ILE A 480 18.27 -17.89 -10.18
N GLY A 481 18.91 -18.51 -11.18
CA GLY A 481 20.34 -18.29 -11.47
C GLY A 481 20.67 -16.83 -11.81
N ILE A 482 19.83 -16.16 -12.61
CA ILE A 482 20.00 -14.74 -12.95
C ILE A 482 19.87 -13.86 -11.70
N LEU A 483 18.87 -14.11 -10.85
CA LEU A 483 18.68 -13.35 -9.62
C LEU A 483 19.84 -13.54 -8.64
N ASP A 484 20.31 -14.77 -8.47
CA ASP A 484 21.39 -15.08 -7.53
C ASP A 484 22.72 -14.43 -7.97
N GLN A 485 23.06 -14.53 -9.26
CA GLN A 485 24.30 -13.99 -9.86
C GLN A 485 24.30 -12.47 -10.03
N SER A 486 23.15 -11.80 -9.94
CA SER A 486 23.08 -10.36 -10.11
C SER A 486 23.78 -9.58 -8.97
N ASP A 487 24.32 -8.41 -9.28
CA ASP A 487 25.03 -7.55 -8.32
C ASP A 487 24.08 -6.72 -7.42
N TRP A 488 22.77 -6.94 -7.53
CA TRP A 488 21.75 -6.24 -6.75
C TRP A 488 21.84 -6.53 -5.24
N SER A 489 21.41 -5.57 -4.44
CA SER A 489 21.23 -5.77 -3.00
C SER A 489 20.23 -6.89 -2.70
N ARG A 490 20.36 -7.53 -1.54
CA ARG A 490 19.44 -8.60 -1.11
C ARG A 490 17.98 -8.14 -1.06
N LYS A 491 17.74 -6.87 -0.70
CA LYS A 491 16.41 -6.28 -0.68
C LYS A 491 15.83 -6.23 -2.11
N THR A 492 16.55 -5.63 -3.05
CA THR A 492 16.15 -5.53 -4.46
C THR A 492 15.93 -6.91 -5.10
N LYS A 493 16.76 -7.92 -4.76
CA LYS A 493 16.55 -9.32 -5.18
C LYS A 493 15.25 -9.92 -4.62
N THR A 494 14.95 -9.65 -3.34
CA THR A 494 13.73 -10.13 -2.67
C THR A 494 12.48 -9.46 -3.25
N ASP A 495 12.54 -8.17 -3.57
CA ASP A 495 11.42 -7.45 -4.17
C ASP A 495 11.12 -7.93 -5.59
N GLN A 496 12.16 -8.21 -6.40
CA GLN A 496 12.01 -8.87 -7.71
C GLN A 496 11.43 -10.28 -7.58
N LEU A 497 11.89 -11.06 -6.60
CA LEU A 497 11.37 -12.40 -6.34
C LEU A 497 9.87 -12.37 -6.01
N LYS A 498 9.43 -11.46 -5.13
CA LYS A 498 8.02 -11.30 -4.76
C LYS A 498 7.15 -10.95 -5.98
N TRP A 499 7.63 -10.09 -6.88
CA TRP A 499 6.93 -9.79 -8.13
C TRP A 499 6.82 -11.00 -9.06
N LEU A 500 7.91 -11.75 -9.25
CA LEU A 500 7.87 -12.99 -10.02
C LEU A 500 6.88 -13.98 -9.43
N LEU A 501 6.91 -14.20 -8.11
CA LEU A 501 5.96 -15.06 -7.42
C LEU A 501 4.51 -14.63 -7.68
N LEU A 502 4.22 -13.33 -7.60
CA LEU A 502 2.89 -12.80 -7.93
C LEU A 502 2.49 -13.12 -9.37
N PHE A 503 3.36 -12.87 -10.36
CA PHE A 503 3.05 -13.16 -11.78
C PHE A 503 2.78 -14.65 -12.04
N TYR A 504 3.56 -15.53 -11.42
CA TYR A 504 3.37 -16.99 -11.52
C TYR A 504 2.06 -17.44 -10.86
N ILE A 505 1.69 -16.87 -9.70
CA ILE A 505 0.39 -17.16 -9.05
C ILE A 505 -0.77 -16.66 -9.91
N GLU A 506 -0.69 -15.45 -10.46
CA GLU A 506 -1.72 -14.90 -11.35
C GLU A 506 -1.89 -15.75 -12.63
N ALA A 507 -0.80 -16.35 -13.13
CA ALA A 507 -0.81 -17.27 -14.25
C ALA A 507 -1.32 -18.69 -13.89
N GLY A 508 -1.52 -19.00 -12.60
CA GLY A 508 -1.86 -20.33 -12.12
C GLY A 508 -0.73 -21.37 -12.29
N ASP A 509 0.53 -20.91 -12.41
CA ASP A 509 1.70 -21.74 -12.63
C ASP A 509 2.58 -21.81 -11.38
N LEU A 510 2.63 -22.98 -10.75
CA LEU A 510 3.37 -23.19 -9.49
C LEU A 510 4.83 -23.64 -9.69
N ARG A 511 5.29 -23.83 -10.93
CA ARG A 511 6.64 -24.37 -11.20
C ARG A 511 7.75 -23.52 -10.56
N PHE A 512 7.58 -22.20 -10.53
CA PHE A 512 8.53 -21.30 -9.89
C PHE A 512 8.45 -21.35 -8.36
N ILE A 513 7.23 -21.46 -7.80
CA ILE A 513 6.99 -21.59 -6.36
C ILE A 513 7.60 -22.88 -5.80
N ASP A 514 7.48 -23.98 -6.54
CA ASP A 514 8.02 -25.30 -6.16
C ASP A 514 9.56 -25.33 -6.08
N ARG A 515 10.24 -24.29 -6.58
CA ARG A 515 11.69 -24.14 -6.52
C ARG A 515 12.18 -23.21 -5.42
N ILE A 516 11.29 -22.68 -4.59
CA ILE A 516 11.72 -21.66 -3.62
C ILE A 516 12.76 -22.17 -2.61
N GLY A 517 12.71 -23.45 -2.26
CA GLY A 517 13.67 -24.07 -1.35
C GLY A 517 15.11 -24.12 -1.87
N SER A 518 15.35 -23.90 -3.17
CA SER A 518 16.71 -23.87 -3.74
C SER A 518 17.36 -22.48 -3.72
N ILE A 519 16.60 -21.42 -3.40
CA ILE A 519 17.07 -20.03 -3.49
C ILE A 519 18.00 -19.69 -2.29
N PRO A 520 19.28 -19.34 -2.51
CA PRO A 520 20.22 -19.14 -1.40
C PRO A 520 19.99 -17.86 -0.61
N PHE A 521 19.64 -16.75 -1.27
CA PHE A 521 19.58 -15.43 -0.64
C PHE A 521 18.34 -15.20 0.26
N ILE A 522 17.34 -16.09 0.22
CA ILE A 522 16.14 -15.98 1.06
C ILE A 522 16.31 -16.60 2.45
N LYS A 523 17.46 -17.21 2.77
CA LYS A 523 17.68 -17.95 4.03
C LYS A 523 17.35 -17.17 5.31
N ASP A 524 17.58 -15.86 5.31
CA ASP A 524 17.32 -15.01 6.47
C ASP A 524 15.83 -14.59 6.58
N ASN A 525 15.11 -14.56 5.45
CA ASN A 525 13.71 -14.09 5.35
C ASN A 525 12.75 -15.17 4.83
N GLN A 526 13.06 -16.45 5.03
CA GLN A 526 12.31 -17.58 4.45
C GLN A 526 10.81 -17.52 4.76
N PHE A 527 10.47 -17.25 6.03
CA PHE A 527 9.08 -17.22 6.46
C PHE A 527 8.30 -16.07 5.82
N GLU A 528 8.91 -14.90 5.66
CA GLU A 528 8.28 -13.75 5.01
C GLU A 528 7.85 -14.09 3.58
N VAL A 529 8.72 -14.81 2.84
CA VAL A 529 8.43 -15.24 1.47
C VAL A 529 7.36 -16.36 1.45
N ILE A 530 7.39 -17.29 2.40
CA ILE A 530 6.35 -18.32 2.54
C ILE A 530 4.99 -17.67 2.83
N ALA A 531 4.94 -16.71 3.76
CA ALA A 531 3.73 -15.96 4.11
C ALA A 531 3.19 -15.20 2.88
N PHE A 532 4.07 -14.53 2.13
CA PHE A 532 3.72 -13.85 0.88
C PHE A 532 3.07 -14.80 -0.14
N ILE A 533 3.59 -16.01 -0.31
CA ILE A 533 3.00 -17.02 -1.22
C ILE A 533 1.64 -17.48 -0.70
N CYS A 534 1.52 -17.79 0.60
CA CYS A 534 0.25 -18.24 1.17
C CYS A 534 -0.85 -17.19 1.03
N ASP A 535 -0.52 -15.92 1.25
CA ASP A 535 -1.42 -14.79 1.01
C ASP A 535 -1.82 -14.67 -0.45
N GLY A 536 -0.84 -14.79 -1.35
CA GLY A 536 -1.07 -14.67 -2.78
C GLY A 536 -1.97 -15.78 -3.31
N LEU A 537 -1.70 -17.02 -2.91
CA LEU A 537 -2.55 -18.15 -3.24
C LEU A 537 -3.98 -17.92 -2.74
N ASP A 538 -4.17 -17.60 -1.45
CA ASP A 538 -5.51 -17.40 -0.88
C ASP A 538 -6.30 -16.28 -1.58
N LYS A 539 -5.68 -15.10 -1.74
CA LYS A 539 -6.35 -13.93 -2.34
C LYS A 539 -6.63 -14.11 -3.81
N ILE A 540 -5.65 -14.56 -4.61
CA ILE A 540 -5.85 -14.83 -6.03
C ILE A 540 -6.81 -16.01 -6.20
N GLY A 541 -6.72 -17.04 -5.38
CA GLY A 541 -7.64 -18.17 -5.41
C GLY A 541 -9.10 -17.81 -5.10
N LYS A 542 -9.35 -16.78 -4.28
CA LYS A 542 -10.70 -16.27 -3.99
C LYS A 542 -11.21 -15.28 -5.03
N THR A 543 -10.33 -14.49 -5.63
CA THR A 543 -10.69 -13.38 -6.54
C THR A 543 -10.64 -13.75 -8.02
N ALA A 544 -9.76 -14.69 -8.38
CA ALA A 544 -9.63 -15.18 -9.74
C ALA A 544 -10.77 -16.15 -10.07
N GLY A 545 -11.15 -16.19 -11.35
CA GLY A 545 -12.21 -17.08 -11.83
C GLY A 545 -11.93 -18.56 -11.54
N PRO A 546 -12.94 -19.43 -11.70
CA PRO A 546 -12.87 -20.84 -11.30
C PRO A 546 -11.73 -21.61 -11.98
N ASP A 547 -11.31 -21.19 -13.18
CA ASP A 547 -10.23 -21.85 -13.94
C ASP A 547 -8.87 -21.75 -13.25
N ILE A 548 -8.53 -20.56 -12.75
CA ILE A 548 -7.27 -20.33 -12.01
C ILE A 548 -7.33 -21.07 -10.68
N ARG A 549 -8.46 -21.01 -9.97
CA ARG A 549 -8.63 -21.76 -8.73
C ARG A 549 -8.40 -23.27 -8.94
N ASN A 550 -9.02 -23.84 -9.97
CA ASN A 550 -8.85 -25.26 -10.33
C ASN A 550 -7.39 -25.58 -10.73
N ALA A 551 -6.69 -24.66 -11.41
CA ALA A 551 -5.28 -24.84 -11.73
C ALA A 551 -4.39 -24.86 -10.48
N LEU A 552 -4.64 -23.94 -9.54
CA LEU A 552 -3.95 -23.89 -8.25
C LEU A 552 -4.24 -25.14 -7.41
N ASP A 553 -5.49 -25.58 -7.33
CA ASP A 553 -5.87 -26.82 -6.61
C ASP A 553 -5.15 -28.05 -7.19
N ARG A 554 -5.10 -28.19 -8.52
CA ARG A 554 -4.34 -29.28 -9.16
C ARG A 554 -2.84 -29.19 -8.91
N GLY A 555 -2.29 -27.98 -8.95
CA GLY A 555 -0.86 -27.76 -8.72
C GLY A 555 -0.44 -28.04 -7.27
N LEU A 556 -1.27 -27.64 -6.30
CA LEU A 556 -0.95 -27.77 -4.88
C LEU A 556 -1.11 -29.19 -4.34
N HIS A 557 -1.92 -30.05 -4.98
CA HIS A 557 -2.20 -31.41 -4.52
C HIS A 557 -0.93 -32.16 -4.06
N ASN A 558 0.14 -32.12 -4.85
CA ASN A 558 1.45 -32.71 -4.53
C ASN A 558 2.61 -31.74 -4.75
N SER A 559 2.45 -30.48 -4.33
CA SER A 559 3.44 -29.43 -4.58
C SER A 559 4.67 -29.55 -3.64
N PRO A 560 5.90 -29.54 -4.20
CA PRO A 560 7.15 -29.38 -3.44
C PRO A 560 7.19 -28.17 -2.49
N PHE A 561 6.43 -27.10 -2.78
CA PHE A 561 6.32 -25.96 -1.88
C PHE A 561 5.59 -26.32 -0.57
N VAL A 562 4.57 -27.18 -0.61
CA VAL A 562 3.90 -27.66 0.61
C VAL A 562 4.87 -28.48 1.45
N ASP A 563 5.65 -29.36 0.82
CA ASP A 563 6.73 -30.09 1.50
C ASP A 563 7.77 -29.14 2.12
N TYR A 564 8.15 -28.08 1.42
CA TYR A 564 9.06 -27.05 1.92
C TYR A 564 8.48 -26.33 3.15
N MET A 565 7.20 -25.94 3.11
CA MET A 565 6.50 -25.34 4.25
C MET A 565 6.35 -26.31 5.44
N LEU A 566 6.19 -27.61 5.16
CA LEU A 566 6.16 -28.65 6.19
C LEU A 566 7.53 -28.82 6.87
N ARG A 567 8.66 -28.62 6.16
CA ARG A 567 10.01 -28.61 6.77
C ARG A 567 10.25 -27.40 7.65
N TYR A 568 9.53 -26.30 7.41
CA TYR A 568 9.64 -25.11 8.24
C TYR A 568 8.96 -25.36 9.59
N THR A 569 9.77 -25.65 10.62
CA THR A 569 9.29 -25.98 11.97
C THR A 569 9.21 -24.72 12.82
N CYS A 570 8.17 -23.91 12.60
CA CYS A 570 8.03 -22.62 13.28
C CYS A 570 6.77 -22.52 14.14
N LEU A 571 6.96 -21.92 15.32
CA LEU A 571 5.95 -21.61 16.32
C LEU A 571 5.67 -20.09 16.36
N GLN A 572 5.76 -19.41 15.21
CA GLN A 572 5.45 -17.98 15.08
C GLN A 572 3.93 -17.75 14.96
N ALA A 573 3.46 -16.60 15.47
CA ALA A 573 2.04 -16.24 15.46
C ALA A 573 1.41 -16.21 14.05
N GLU A 574 2.19 -15.83 13.04
CA GLU A 574 1.75 -15.74 11.65
C GLU A 574 1.70 -17.11 10.94
N TYR A 575 2.19 -18.19 11.57
CA TYR A 575 2.24 -19.52 10.96
C TYR A 575 0.83 -20.14 10.82
N GLU A 576 0.01 -20.10 11.88
CA GLU A 576 -1.34 -20.69 11.90
C GLU A 576 -2.24 -20.11 10.80
N PRO A 577 -2.36 -18.77 10.62
CA PRO A 577 -3.16 -18.21 9.53
C PRO A 577 -2.70 -18.68 8.14
N ASN A 578 -1.40 -18.82 7.92
CA ASN A 578 -0.85 -19.25 6.63
C ASN A 578 -1.11 -20.73 6.33
N VAL A 579 -1.06 -21.60 7.36
CA VAL A 579 -1.49 -23.01 7.21
C VAL A 579 -2.98 -23.10 6.92
N MET A 580 -3.81 -22.31 7.61
CA MET A 580 -5.26 -22.30 7.37
C MET A 580 -5.62 -21.85 5.95
N LYS A 581 -4.90 -20.86 5.39
CA LYS A 581 -5.03 -20.45 3.98
C LYS A 581 -4.75 -21.59 3.02
N LEU A 582 -3.68 -22.35 3.23
CA LEU A 582 -3.35 -23.50 2.40
C LEU A 582 -4.37 -24.65 2.52
N LEU A 583 -4.88 -24.92 3.72
CA LEU A 583 -5.94 -25.91 3.95
C LEU A 583 -7.27 -25.55 3.28
N SER A 584 -7.43 -24.33 2.76
CA SER A 584 -8.59 -24.00 1.94
C SER A 584 -8.54 -24.65 0.55
N PHE A 585 -7.36 -25.08 0.09
CA PHE A 585 -7.13 -25.71 -1.21
C PHE A 585 -7.25 -27.22 -1.15
N THR A 586 -7.39 -27.83 -2.32
CA THR A 586 -7.40 -29.30 -2.46
C THR A 586 -5.98 -29.83 -2.38
N LEU A 587 -5.63 -30.39 -1.22
CA LEU A 587 -4.32 -31.00 -0.97
C LEU A 587 -4.42 -32.53 -1.04
N SER A 588 -3.28 -33.21 -1.22
CA SER A 588 -3.24 -34.65 -1.00
C SER A 588 -3.50 -34.99 0.47
N GLU A 589 -4.11 -36.15 0.72
CA GLU A 589 -4.43 -36.58 2.09
C GLU A 589 -3.22 -36.52 3.05
N PRO A 590 -2.00 -36.92 2.65
CA PRO A 590 -0.85 -36.79 3.53
C PRO A 590 -0.45 -35.33 3.84
N HIS A 591 -0.53 -34.42 2.86
CA HIS A 591 -0.31 -32.99 3.08
C HIS A 591 -1.33 -32.42 4.06
N GLU A 592 -2.61 -32.75 3.86
CA GLU A 592 -3.69 -32.33 4.75
C GLU A 592 -3.50 -32.86 6.17
N ILE A 593 -3.21 -34.16 6.33
CA ILE A 593 -2.93 -34.77 7.64
C ILE A 593 -1.76 -34.05 8.32
N ALA A 594 -0.66 -33.79 7.61
CA ALA A 594 0.52 -33.15 8.19
C ALA A 594 0.26 -31.71 8.64
N LEU A 595 -0.42 -30.90 7.81
CA LEU A 595 -0.76 -29.51 8.14
C LEU A 595 -1.76 -29.42 9.30
N ARG A 596 -2.81 -30.25 9.29
CA ARG A 596 -3.78 -30.30 10.41
C ARG A 596 -3.13 -30.78 11.70
N SER A 597 -2.22 -31.75 11.62
CA SER A 597 -1.45 -32.21 12.79
C SER A 597 -0.55 -31.10 13.35
N LYS A 598 0.07 -30.27 12.50
CA LYS A 598 0.82 -29.08 12.95
C LYS A 598 -0.07 -28.10 13.72
N LEU A 599 -1.24 -27.77 13.19
CA LEU A 599 -2.19 -26.89 13.87
C LEU A 599 -2.65 -27.49 15.21
N ALA A 600 -2.94 -28.79 15.24
CA ALA A 600 -3.30 -29.50 16.47
C ALA A 600 -2.17 -29.46 17.52
N VAL A 601 -0.91 -29.67 17.12
CA VAL A 601 0.23 -29.52 18.04
C VAL A 601 0.33 -28.10 18.59
N ILE A 602 0.17 -27.08 17.74
CA ILE A 602 0.21 -25.68 18.18
C ILE A 602 -0.94 -25.40 19.16
N ALA A 603 -2.16 -25.84 18.86
CA ALA A 603 -3.32 -25.71 19.74
C ALA A 603 -3.12 -26.44 21.08
N LEU A 604 -2.53 -27.64 21.05
CA LEU A 604 -2.16 -28.39 22.25
C LEU A 604 -1.14 -27.62 23.11
N LEU A 605 -0.09 -27.08 22.51
CA LEU A 605 0.94 -26.29 23.21
C LEU A 605 0.37 -24.98 23.80
N LYS A 606 -0.59 -24.35 23.10
CA LYS A 606 -1.33 -23.17 23.60
C LYS A 606 -2.40 -23.51 24.64
N TRP A 607 -2.76 -24.78 24.75
CA TRP A 607 -3.94 -25.24 25.47
C TRP A 607 -5.22 -24.50 25.02
N ASP A 608 -5.41 -24.44 23.70
CA ASP A 608 -6.65 -23.97 23.06
C ASP A 608 -7.51 -25.19 22.71
N GLU A 609 -8.41 -25.54 23.64
CA GLU A 609 -9.23 -26.75 23.53
C GLU A 609 -10.15 -26.72 22.30
N ASP A 610 -10.78 -25.58 22.01
CA ASP A 610 -11.69 -25.44 20.89
C ASP A 610 -10.95 -25.65 19.55
N ALA A 611 -9.79 -25.01 19.39
CA ALA A 611 -8.97 -25.18 18.20
C ALA A 611 -8.44 -26.61 18.06
N LEU A 612 -8.02 -27.25 19.17
CA LEU A 612 -7.50 -28.61 19.18
C LEU A 612 -8.59 -29.63 18.79
N VAL A 613 -9.76 -29.57 19.44
CA VAL A 613 -10.91 -30.44 19.14
C VAL A 613 -11.33 -30.27 17.70
N HIS A 614 -11.40 -29.04 17.19
CA HIS A 614 -11.72 -28.79 15.79
C HIS A 614 -10.77 -29.49 14.82
N GLN A 615 -9.45 -29.46 15.07
CA GLN A 615 -8.49 -30.17 14.21
C GLN A 615 -8.57 -31.69 14.36
N LEU A 616 -8.81 -32.21 15.56
CA LEU A 616 -9.00 -33.64 15.80
C LEU A 616 -10.26 -34.17 15.10
N GLU A 617 -11.36 -33.42 15.14
CA GLU A 617 -12.58 -33.75 14.39
C GLU A 617 -12.30 -33.83 12.89
N LYS A 618 -11.61 -32.84 12.32
CA LYS A 618 -11.24 -32.85 10.90
C LYS A 618 -10.34 -34.04 10.55
N LEU A 619 -9.33 -34.32 11.36
CA LEU A 619 -8.49 -35.51 11.19
C LEU A 619 -9.33 -36.79 11.24
N SER A 620 -10.29 -36.91 12.16
CA SER A 620 -11.11 -38.11 12.29
C SER A 620 -11.97 -38.44 11.05
N THR A 621 -12.24 -37.45 10.19
CA THR A 621 -13.00 -37.64 8.95
C THR A 621 -12.18 -38.25 7.81
N ILE A 622 -10.85 -38.27 7.92
CA ILE A 622 -9.95 -38.77 6.88
C ILE A 622 -9.90 -40.31 6.93
N PRO A 623 -9.93 -41.02 5.78
CA PRO A 623 -9.88 -42.48 5.73
C PRO A 623 -8.67 -43.08 6.47
N LYS A 624 -8.84 -44.25 7.08
CA LYS A 624 -7.78 -44.90 7.87
C LYS A 624 -6.57 -45.29 7.03
N GLU A 625 -6.79 -45.54 5.74
CA GLU A 625 -5.78 -45.91 4.75
C GLU A 625 -4.78 -44.77 4.50
N ALA A 626 -5.23 -43.52 4.56
CA ALA A 626 -4.40 -42.32 4.34
C ALA A 626 -3.26 -42.21 5.37
N TYR A 627 -3.47 -42.74 6.57
CA TYR A 627 -2.48 -42.76 7.65
C TYR A 627 -1.38 -43.81 7.47
N ALA A 628 -1.50 -44.72 6.50
CA ALA A 628 -0.49 -45.76 6.27
C ALA A 628 0.88 -45.20 5.85
N ASN A 629 0.90 -44.01 5.23
CA ASN A 629 2.10 -43.34 4.75
C ASN A 629 2.94 -42.71 5.87
N PHE A 630 2.40 -42.65 7.09
CA PHE A 630 3.10 -42.10 8.25
C PHE A 630 3.73 -43.23 9.07
N ALA A 631 4.92 -42.96 9.61
CA ALA A 631 5.57 -43.87 10.56
C ALA A 631 4.65 -44.19 11.75
N ILE A 632 3.83 -43.21 12.12
CA ILE A 632 2.95 -43.18 13.28
C ILE A 632 1.65 -42.49 12.87
N ASN A 633 0.49 -42.93 13.36
CA ASN A 633 -0.75 -42.20 13.15
C ASN A 633 -0.79 -40.95 14.05
N PRO A 634 -0.65 -39.73 13.48
CA PRO A 634 -0.63 -38.51 14.28
C PRO A 634 -1.98 -38.23 14.96
N PHE A 635 -3.10 -38.64 14.38
CA PHE A 635 -4.41 -38.46 14.99
C PHE A 635 -4.52 -39.23 16.31
N LYS A 636 -4.06 -40.48 16.35
CA LYS A 636 -4.07 -41.27 17.59
C LYS A 636 -3.12 -40.70 18.64
N ALA A 637 -1.92 -40.27 18.23
CA ALA A 637 -0.94 -39.67 19.14
C ALA A 637 -1.50 -38.40 19.80
N LEU A 638 -2.08 -37.51 19.01
CA LEU A 638 -2.64 -36.24 19.47
C LEU A 638 -3.92 -36.44 20.29
N SER A 639 -4.76 -37.39 19.92
CA SER A 639 -5.96 -37.75 20.68
C SER A 639 -5.61 -38.31 22.06
N ASP A 640 -4.61 -39.20 22.16
CA ASP A 640 -4.14 -39.74 23.45
C ASP A 640 -3.55 -38.64 24.33
N LEU A 641 -2.73 -37.75 23.75
CA LEU A 641 -2.19 -36.59 24.49
C LEU A 641 -3.31 -35.67 25.01
N TYR A 642 -4.31 -35.37 24.18
CA TYR A 642 -5.47 -34.58 24.60
C TYR A 642 -6.25 -35.25 25.75
N GLN A 643 -6.53 -36.56 25.63
CA GLN A 643 -7.21 -37.34 26.66
C GLN A 643 -6.41 -37.38 27.97
N TYR A 644 -5.08 -37.50 27.91
CA TYR A 644 -4.24 -37.43 29.09
C TYR A 644 -4.36 -36.07 29.79
N PHE A 645 -4.16 -34.97 29.07
CA PHE A 645 -4.17 -33.66 29.71
C PHE A 645 -5.56 -33.28 30.26
N LYS A 646 -6.63 -33.75 29.61
CA LYS A 646 -8.02 -33.54 30.03
C LYS A 646 -8.49 -34.47 31.17
N GLY A 647 -8.18 -35.77 31.08
CA GLY A 647 -8.78 -36.82 31.92
C GLY A 647 -7.81 -37.81 32.56
N GLY A 648 -6.50 -37.73 32.27
CA GLY A 648 -5.45 -38.54 32.89
C GLY A 648 -5.32 -39.98 32.38
N THR A 649 -5.99 -40.34 31.28
CA THR A 649 -5.98 -41.70 30.70
C THR A 649 -5.17 -41.78 29.40
N MET A 650 -4.40 -42.85 29.21
CA MET A 650 -3.60 -43.15 28.00
C MET A 650 -3.74 -44.63 27.66
N GLU A 651 -4.36 -45.00 26.53
CA GLU A 651 -4.54 -46.42 26.18
C GLU A 651 -4.39 -46.75 24.68
N GLN A 652 -4.66 -45.83 23.75
CA GLN A 652 -4.88 -46.19 22.35
C GLN A 652 -3.60 -46.16 21.48
N PHE A 653 -2.60 -45.37 21.86
CA PHE A 653 -1.40 -45.13 21.05
C PHE A 653 -0.28 -46.17 21.25
N ILE A 654 -0.22 -46.82 22.42
CA ILE A 654 0.80 -47.83 22.77
C ILE A 654 0.86 -48.96 21.73
N GLN A 655 -0.29 -49.39 21.23
CA GLN A 655 -0.40 -50.46 20.23
C GLN A 655 0.23 -50.09 18.88
N GLU A 656 0.26 -48.81 18.51
CA GLU A 656 0.94 -48.36 17.28
C GLU A 656 2.45 -48.29 17.46
N LEU A 657 2.91 -47.80 18.62
CA LEU A 657 4.33 -47.73 18.96
C LEU A 657 4.99 -49.11 18.98
N HIS A 658 4.25 -50.15 19.40
CA HIS A 658 4.74 -51.53 19.32
C HIS A 658 4.90 -52.06 17.87
N ARG A 659 4.26 -51.44 16.87
CA ARG A 659 4.32 -51.83 15.45
C ARG A 659 5.39 -51.08 14.66
N LEU A 660 6.07 -50.10 15.25
CA LEU A 660 7.15 -49.30 14.64
C LEU A 660 8.26 -50.10 13.93
N PRO A 661 8.86 -51.16 14.54
CA PRO A 661 9.97 -51.88 13.88
C PRO A 661 9.55 -52.68 12.65
N LEU A 662 8.24 -52.84 12.39
CA LEU A 662 7.70 -53.53 11.21
C LEU A 662 7.33 -52.57 10.07
N ARG A 663 7.23 -51.27 10.35
CA ARG A 663 6.99 -50.22 9.34
C ARG A 663 8.30 -49.53 9.03
N VAL A 664 9.07 -50.08 8.09
CA VAL A 664 10.09 -49.27 7.42
C VAL A 664 9.34 -48.24 6.57
N PRO A 665 9.48 -46.93 6.82
CA PRO A 665 8.84 -45.96 5.96
C PRO A 665 9.49 -46.06 4.58
N GLN A 666 8.74 -46.53 3.58
CA GLN A 666 8.99 -46.10 2.21
C GLN A 666 8.72 -44.59 2.22
N THR A 667 9.81 -43.83 2.18
CA THR A 667 9.87 -42.38 2.30
C THR A 667 8.87 -41.67 1.39
N ALA A 668 8.06 -40.78 1.96
CA ALA A 668 7.40 -39.72 1.18
C ALA A 668 7.27 -38.40 1.96
N PHE A 669 7.00 -38.40 3.27
CA PHE A 669 6.79 -37.15 4.03
C PHE A 669 7.89 -36.89 5.07
N MET A 670 9.12 -36.68 4.60
CA MET A 670 10.22 -36.20 5.45
C MET A 670 9.95 -34.80 6.01
N GLY A 671 9.08 -34.00 5.37
CA GLY A 671 8.88 -32.59 5.72
C GLY A 671 8.40 -32.34 7.15
N ALA A 672 7.43 -33.10 7.65
CA ALA A 672 6.87 -32.91 8.99
C ALA A 672 7.46 -33.87 10.05
N ALA A 673 8.48 -34.65 9.70
CA ALA A 673 8.90 -35.79 10.51
C ALA A 673 9.42 -35.38 11.90
N GLN A 674 10.08 -34.23 12.01
CA GLN A 674 10.59 -33.69 13.27
C GLN A 674 9.48 -33.33 14.26
N LEU A 675 8.36 -32.81 13.76
CA LEU A 675 7.19 -32.51 14.60
C LEU A 675 6.62 -33.80 15.19
N PHE A 676 6.48 -34.84 14.37
CA PHE A 676 5.97 -36.12 14.84
C PHE A 676 6.93 -36.77 15.85
N ASP A 677 8.24 -36.66 15.63
CA ASP A 677 9.24 -37.13 16.60
C ASP A 677 9.11 -36.39 17.95
N LEU A 678 8.78 -35.10 17.92
CA LEU A 678 8.49 -34.30 19.12
C LEU A 678 7.17 -34.70 19.78
N VAL A 679 6.11 -34.99 19.01
CA VAL A 679 4.81 -35.47 19.54
C VAL A 679 4.99 -36.81 20.26
N VAL A 680 5.78 -37.72 19.69
CA VAL A 680 6.12 -38.98 20.35
C VAL A 680 6.93 -38.74 21.60
N TYR A 681 7.86 -37.78 21.59
CA TYR A 681 8.64 -37.44 22.78
C TYR A 681 7.74 -36.92 23.89
N LEU A 682 6.80 -36.02 23.58
CA LEU A 682 5.80 -35.55 24.54
C LEU A 682 4.99 -36.72 25.10
N TRP A 683 4.59 -37.67 24.27
CA TRP A 683 3.87 -38.86 24.73
C TRP A 683 4.73 -39.74 25.66
N VAL A 684 5.99 -39.99 25.32
CA VAL A 684 6.94 -40.75 26.16
C VAL A 684 7.15 -40.04 27.49
N LYS A 685 7.36 -38.73 27.46
CA LYS A 685 7.60 -37.94 28.66
C LYS A 685 6.43 -37.95 29.63
N VAL A 686 5.22 -37.97 29.10
CA VAL A 686 3.99 -37.92 29.89
C VAL A 686 3.56 -39.31 30.38
N SER A 687 3.92 -40.37 29.66
CA SER A 687 3.61 -41.76 30.02
C SER A 687 4.67 -42.44 30.88
N ASP A 688 5.85 -41.82 31.08
CA ASP A 688 7.03 -42.39 31.74
C ASP A 688 7.45 -43.77 31.17
N ASN A 689 7.15 -44.03 29.89
CA ASN A 689 7.41 -45.33 29.26
C ASN A 689 8.83 -45.43 28.69
N THR A 690 9.77 -45.90 29.51
CA THR A 690 11.19 -46.03 29.16
C THR A 690 11.43 -47.02 28.01
N ASP A 691 10.62 -48.07 27.87
CA ASP A 691 10.79 -49.07 26.81
C ASP A 691 10.54 -48.48 25.41
N VAL A 692 9.53 -47.62 25.28
CA VAL A 692 9.27 -46.88 24.04
C VAL A 692 10.40 -45.87 23.79
N ALA A 693 10.90 -45.20 24.83
CA ALA A 693 12.01 -44.26 24.72
C ALA A 693 13.25 -44.91 24.09
N TYR A 694 13.66 -46.09 24.56
CA TYR A 694 14.80 -46.84 24.02
C TYR A 694 14.61 -47.21 22.54
N ARG A 695 13.42 -47.69 22.17
CA ARG A 695 13.13 -48.08 20.78
C ARG A 695 13.13 -46.87 19.84
N TYR A 696 12.55 -45.75 20.27
CA TYR A 696 12.44 -44.55 19.45
C TYR A 696 13.78 -43.81 19.34
N ARG A 697 14.62 -43.87 20.39
CA ARG A 697 16.02 -43.43 20.34
C ARG A 697 16.76 -44.11 19.19
N ASP A 698 16.68 -45.43 19.09
CA ASP A 698 17.39 -46.18 18.03
C ASP A 698 16.86 -45.84 16.63
N PHE A 699 15.55 -45.61 16.51
CA PHE A 699 14.92 -45.15 15.28
C PHE A 699 15.44 -43.77 14.85
N ILE A 700 15.51 -42.80 15.77
CA ILE A 700 16.04 -41.46 15.48
C ILE A 700 17.54 -41.52 15.15
N TYR A 701 18.31 -42.35 15.83
CA TYR A 701 19.74 -42.54 15.53
C TYR A 701 19.95 -43.02 14.08
N GLN A 702 19.16 -44.00 13.62
CA GLN A 702 19.21 -44.45 12.22
C GLN A 702 18.78 -43.36 11.23
N LYS A 703 17.85 -42.50 11.62
CA LYS A 703 17.39 -41.36 10.81
C LYS A 703 18.47 -40.28 10.71
N LEU A 704 19.16 -39.95 11.81
CA LEU A 704 20.27 -38.98 11.84
C LEU A 704 21.36 -39.34 10.82
N GLY A 705 21.70 -40.63 10.69
CA GLY A 705 22.67 -41.11 9.70
C GLY A 705 22.24 -40.94 8.23
N LYS A 706 20.98 -40.59 7.95
CA LYS A 706 20.44 -40.39 6.60
C LYS A 706 20.22 -38.92 6.24
N ILE A 707 20.35 -37.99 7.20
CA ILE A 707 20.15 -36.56 6.95
C ILE A 707 21.36 -36.00 6.23
N ASN A 708 21.12 -35.18 5.20
CA ASN A 708 22.20 -34.51 4.48
C ASN A 708 22.89 -33.46 5.39
N PRO A 709 24.22 -33.52 5.58
CA PRO A 709 24.96 -32.55 6.40
C PRO A 709 24.80 -31.09 5.95
N ALA A 710 24.44 -30.86 4.68
CA ALA A 710 24.18 -29.51 4.16
C ALA A 710 22.93 -28.84 4.78
N ASN A 711 22.00 -29.62 5.35
CA ASN A 711 20.82 -29.12 6.04
C ASN A 711 21.09 -28.93 7.53
N THR A 712 21.97 -27.97 7.87
CA THR A 712 22.47 -27.77 9.23
C THR A 712 21.36 -27.63 10.28
N PHE A 713 20.30 -26.87 9.99
CA PHE A 713 19.17 -26.72 10.91
C PHE A 713 18.39 -28.02 11.12
N GLU A 714 18.15 -28.79 10.05
CA GLU A 714 17.41 -30.05 10.13
C GLU A 714 18.18 -31.08 10.96
N LEU A 715 19.50 -31.12 10.78
CA LEU A 715 20.43 -31.95 11.53
C LEU A 715 20.46 -31.54 13.00
N ASP A 716 20.64 -30.26 13.30
CA ASP A 716 20.68 -29.73 14.68
C ASP A 716 19.36 -30.01 15.40
N PHE A 717 18.22 -29.74 14.76
CA PHE A 717 16.90 -29.96 15.35
C PHE A 717 16.65 -31.44 15.65
N THR A 718 16.99 -32.34 14.71
CA THR A 718 16.84 -33.78 14.92
C THR A 718 17.81 -34.29 16.00
N THR A 719 19.01 -33.73 16.07
CA THR A 719 20.02 -34.05 17.10
C THR A 719 19.53 -33.62 18.48
N LEU A 720 18.87 -32.47 18.59
CA LEU A 720 18.25 -32.00 19.82
C LEU A 720 17.12 -32.94 20.28
N ILE A 721 16.25 -33.39 19.37
CA ILE A 721 15.23 -34.40 19.69
C ILE A 721 15.89 -35.70 20.16
N TYR A 722 16.91 -36.19 19.45
CA TYR A 722 17.65 -37.38 19.85
C TYR A 722 18.24 -37.26 21.26
N ALA A 723 18.80 -36.09 21.59
CA ALA A 723 19.35 -35.82 22.91
C ALA A 723 18.28 -35.85 24.02
N PHE A 724 17.05 -35.39 23.74
CA PHE A 724 15.93 -35.56 24.67
C PHE A 724 15.64 -37.04 24.96
N TYR A 725 15.63 -37.91 23.94
CA TYR A 725 15.45 -39.35 24.17
C TYR A 725 16.62 -39.97 24.95
N LEU A 726 17.85 -39.51 24.74
CA LEU A 726 19.00 -39.95 25.53
C LEU A 726 18.86 -39.59 27.02
N LEU A 727 18.32 -38.40 27.34
CA LEU A 727 18.03 -38.01 28.72
C LEU A 727 17.01 -38.95 29.37
N GLU A 728 15.91 -39.28 28.69
CA GLU A 728 14.91 -40.22 29.22
C GLU A 728 15.47 -41.65 29.38
N CYS A 729 16.48 -42.02 28.60
CA CYS A 729 17.18 -43.31 28.70
C CYS A 729 18.29 -43.33 29.77
N GLY A 730 18.52 -42.21 30.47
CA GLY A 730 19.56 -42.08 31.50
C GLY A 730 20.98 -41.79 30.99
N ASP A 731 21.17 -41.53 29.70
CA ASP A 731 22.49 -41.29 29.09
C ASP A 731 22.79 -39.79 28.94
N ARG A 732 23.01 -39.13 30.09
CA ARG A 732 23.13 -37.68 30.19
C ARG A 732 24.40 -37.12 29.55
N GLU A 733 25.53 -37.82 29.70
CA GLU A 733 26.81 -37.37 29.15
C GLU A 733 26.79 -37.38 27.61
N ALA A 734 26.26 -38.44 27.00
CA ALA A 734 26.10 -38.51 25.55
C ALA A 734 25.14 -37.43 25.06
N ALA A 735 23.99 -37.23 25.71
CA ALA A 735 23.02 -36.21 25.34
C ALA A 735 23.66 -34.82 25.26
N ILE A 736 24.43 -34.45 26.28
CA ILE A 736 25.14 -33.16 26.35
C ILE A 736 26.19 -33.03 25.24
N ALA A 737 26.93 -34.11 24.96
CA ALA A 737 27.97 -34.11 23.93
C ALA A 737 27.39 -33.89 22.53
N TYR A 738 26.22 -34.48 22.22
CA TYR A 738 25.54 -34.31 20.93
C TYR A 738 25.04 -32.87 20.73
N VAL A 739 24.39 -32.27 21.73
CA VAL A 739 23.88 -30.89 21.61
C VAL A 739 25.01 -29.86 21.54
N ALA A 740 26.16 -30.12 22.18
CA ALA A 740 27.32 -29.24 22.12
C ALA A 740 27.96 -29.12 20.72
N GLN A 741 27.69 -30.08 19.81
CA GLN A 741 28.21 -30.08 18.44
C GLN A 741 27.34 -29.28 17.46
N GLY A 742 26.17 -28.78 17.91
CA GLY A 742 25.23 -28.06 17.05
C GLY A 742 25.73 -26.68 16.60
N SER A 743 25.19 -26.18 15.48
CA SER A 743 25.56 -24.87 14.95
C SER A 743 24.98 -23.72 15.80
N PRO A 744 25.76 -22.66 16.08
CA PRO A 744 25.25 -21.44 16.71
C PRO A 744 24.13 -20.77 15.88
N SER A 745 24.14 -20.95 14.56
CA SER A 745 23.15 -20.35 13.66
C SER A 745 21.71 -20.86 13.90
N SER A 746 21.57 -22.10 14.38
CA SER A 746 20.26 -22.69 14.67
C SER A 746 19.57 -22.02 15.86
N LEU A 747 20.30 -21.35 16.76
CA LEU A 747 19.75 -20.58 17.88
C LEU A 747 19.00 -19.33 17.45
N ASN A 748 19.21 -18.85 16.21
CA ASN A 748 18.42 -17.75 15.67
C ASN A 748 16.93 -18.15 15.53
N HIS A 749 16.67 -19.44 15.28
CA HIS A 749 15.32 -19.97 15.17
C HIS A 749 14.66 -20.09 16.57
N ILE A 750 13.48 -19.47 16.75
CA ILE A 750 12.79 -19.39 18.05
C ILE A 750 12.44 -20.77 18.61
N THR A 751 11.85 -21.65 17.79
CA THR A 751 11.49 -23.01 18.22
C THR A 751 12.70 -23.82 18.69
N TYR A 752 13.79 -23.82 17.91
CA TYR A 752 15.02 -24.51 18.29
C TYR A 752 15.61 -23.92 19.58
N ARG A 753 15.67 -22.59 19.69
CA ARG A 753 16.16 -21.90 20.88
C ARG A 753 15.35 -22.24 22.12
N LEU A 754 14.02 -22.31 22.02
CA LEU A 754 13.15 -22.68 23.13
C LEU A 754 13.39 -24.13 23.58
N LEU A 755 13.40 -25.08 22.63
CA LEU A 755 13.69 -26.48 22.93
C LEU A 755 15.12 -26.66 23.48
N HIS A 756 16.09 -25.93 22.95
CA HIS A 756 17.47 -25.96 23.41
C HIS A 756 17.58 -25.46 24.86
N ILE A 757 16.87 -24.39 25.23
CA ILE A 757 16.80 -23.93 26.62
C ILE A 757 16.18 -25.00 27.52
N ILE A 758 15.07 -25.61 27.10
CA ILE A 758 14.42 -26.70 27.84
C ILE A 758 15.36 -27.89 28.04
N PHE A 759 16.13 -28.26 27.03
CA PHE A 759 17.14 -29.31 27.12
C PHE A 759 18.22 -28.99 28.16
N HIS A 760 18.74 -27.76 28.19
CA HIS A 760 19.76 -27.37 29.18
C HIS A 760 19.22 -27.39 30.62
N ILE A 761 17.96 -27.00 30.80
CA ILE A 761 17.25 -27.12 32.07
C ILE A 761 17.16 -28.62 32.45
N GLN A 762 16.58 -29.48 31.61
CA GLN A 762 16.44 -30.91 31.93
C GLN A 762 17.76 -31.66 32.13
N SER A 763 18.81 -31.27 31.40
CA SER A 763 20.14 -31.88 31.51
C SER A 763 20.95 -31.33 32.67
N GLY A 764 20.42 -30.42 33.50
CA GLY A 764 21.02 -29.90 34.73
C GLY A 764 22.46 -29.39 34.61
N LYS A 765 22.90 -28.95 33.42
CA LYS A 765 24.29 -28.55 33.12
C LYS A 765 24.58 -27.08 33.51
N LEU A 766 23.86 -26.54 34.49
CA LEU A 766 23.95 -25.14 34.85
C LEU A 766 24.91 -25.00 36.04
N GLN A 767 26.08 -24.40 35.78
CA GLN A 767 27.18 -24.30 36.75
C GLN A 767 26.94 -23.24 37.84
N GLY A 768 25.82 -22.49 37.79
CA GLY A 768 25.42 -21.53 38.82
C GLY A 768 23.90 -21.30 38.91
N ASN A 769 23.41 -20.95 40.10
CA ASN A 769 21.99 -20.67 40.40
C ASN A 769 21.41 -19.51 39.54
N ASP A 770 22.25 -18.54 39.14
CA ASP A 770 21.82 -17.39 38.34
C ASP A 770 21.53 -17.73 36.86
N ASP A 771 22.26 -18.70 36.28
CA ASP A 771 22.05 -19.12 34.88
C ASP A 771 20.70 -19.83 34.70
N TYR A 772 20.29 -20.60 35.71
CA TYR A 772 19.00 -21.30 35.75
C TYR A 772 17.82 -20.33 35.75
N LYS A 773 17.93 -19.27 36.55
CA LYS A 773 16.93 -18.21 36.63
C LYS A 773 16.83 -17.42 35.33
N ILE A 774 17.97 -17.07 34.73
CA ILE A 774 18.01 -16.29 33.48
C ILE A 774 17.46 -17.11 32.30
N LEU A 775 17.86 -18.37 32.16
CA LEU A 775 17.40 -19.24 31.07
C LEU A 775 15.93 -19.63 31.24
N GLY A 776 15.51 -19.96 32.46
CA GLY A 776 14.12 -20.25 32.79
C GLY A 776 13.19 -19.07 32.51
N GLN A 777 13.57 -17.85 32.93
CA GLN A 777 12.83 -16.62 32.63
C GLN A 777 12.76 -16.33 31.13
N ARG A 778 13.85 -16.58 30.39
CA ARG A 778 13.85 -16.45 28.92
C ARG A 778 12.89 -17.43 28.26
N ALA A 779 12.85 -18.69 28.68
CA ALA A 779 11.90 -19.67 28.16
C ALA A 779 10.46 -19.28 28.47
N ILE A 780 10.16 -18.88 29.71
CA ILE A 780 8.83 -18.40 30.12
C ILE A 780 8.43 -17.18 29.28
N SER A 781 9.30 -16.19 29.13
CA SER A 781 9.02 -14.99 28.32
C SER A 781 8.73 -15.32 26.86
N ILE A 782 9.45 -16.29 26.27
CA ILE A 782 9.13 -16.79 24.92
C ILE A 782 7.74 -17.45 24.92
N CYS A 783 7.44 -18.34 25.86
CA CYS A 783 6.13 -19.00 25.92
C CYS A 783 4.98 -18.00 26.13
N GLU A 784 5.13 -17.01 26.99
CA GLU A 784 4.14 -15.94 27.23
C GLU A 784 3.90 -15.11 25.96
N ALA A 785 4.97 -14.75 25.24
CA ALA A 785 4.86 -13.97 24.00
C ALA A 785 4.10 -14.71 22.89
N TYR A 786 4.17 -16.04 22.85
CA TYR A 786 3.50 -16.87 21.83
C TYR A 786 2.24 -17.60 22.34
N GLY A 787 1.90 -17.44 23.63
CA GLY A 787 0.73 -18.05 24.26
C GLY A 787 0.84 -19.56 24.51
N PHE A 788 2.05 -20.13 24.58
CA PHE A 788 2.26 -21.58 24.82
C PHE A 788 2.10 -21.97 26.28
N LYS A 789 0.86 -21.94 26.78
CA LYS A 789 0.53 -22.20 28.19
C LYS A 789 1.02 -23.55 28.72
N LEU A 790 0.92 -24.61 27.91
CA LEU A 790 1.36 -25.95 28.33
C LEU A 790 2.88 -26.00 28.53
N LEU A 791 3.61 -25.41 27.58
CA LEU A 791 5.07 -25.38 27.61
C LEU A 791 5.59 -24.41 28.67
N GLU A 792 4.92 -23.28 28.86
CA GLU A 792 5.17 -22.34 29.97
C GLU A 792 5.05 -23.06 31.32
N THR A 793 3.96 -23.80 31.52
CA THR A 793 3.72 -24.54 32.76
C THR A 793 4.79 -25.59 32.98
N TYR A 794 5.19 -26.31 31.92
CA TYR A 794 6.27 -27.28 31.99
C TYR A 794 7.62 -26.64 32.37
N CYS A 795 7.99 -25.51 31.74
CA CYS A 795 9.19 -24.75 32.10
C CYS A 795 9.17 -24.32 33.57
N ARG A 796 8.01 -23.85 34.06
CA ARG A 796 7.85 -23.44 35.46
C ARG A 796 8.00 -24.61 36.43
N ILE A 797 7.47 -25.79 36.09
CA ILE A 797 7.64 -27.02 36.88
C ILE A 797 9.11 -27.38 36.95
N LEU A 798 9.80 -27.49 35.81
CA LEU A 798 11.23 -27.84 35.77
C LEU A 798 12.10 -26.91 36.62
N ILE A 799 11.81 -25.61 36.63
CA ILE A 799 12.52 -24.64 37.48
C ILE A 799 12.26 -24.91 38.97
N LEU A 800 11.03 -25.30 39.35
CA LEU A 800 10.70 -25.64 40.74
C LEU A 800 11.34 -26.97 41.20
N GLU A 801 11.48 -27.95 40.31
CA GLU A 801 12.06 -29.27 40.66
C GLU A 801 13.52 -29.16 41.12
N ASP A 802 14.27 -28.19 40.60
CA ASP A 802 15.68 -27.95 40.93
C ASP A 802 15.89 -27.02 42.15
N ILE A 803 14.83 -26.40 42.68
CA ILE A 803 14.90 -25.56 43.88
C ILE A 803 14.68 -26.42 45.14
N PRO A 804 15.52 -26.28 46.18
CA PRO A 804 15.33 -26.96 47.47
C PRO A 804 13.93 -26.70 48.05
N LYS A 805 13.29 -27.76 48.59
CA LYS A 805 11.87 -27.73 49.04
C LYS A 805 11.55 -26.59 50.04
N ASP A 806 12.54 -26.19 50.82
CA ASP A 806 12.51 -25.12 51.81
C ASP A 806 12.51 -23.70 51.20
N GLU A 807 12.96 -23.54 49.96
CA GLU A 807 12.99 -22.25 49.23
C GLU A 807 11.88 -22.09 48.19
N GLN A 808 11.16 -23.18 47.86
CA GLN A 808 10.13 -23.20 46.80
C GLN A 808 9.00 -22.17 47.03
N LEU A 809 8.53 -21.98 48.28
CA LEU A 809 7.46 -21.04 48.64
C LEU A 809 7.81 -19.57 48.34
N LEU A 810 9.09 -19.20 48.45
CA LEU A 810 9.57 -17.84 48.16
C LEU A 810 9.64 -17.59 46.65
N TYR A 811 9.97 -18.63 45.88
CA TYR A 811 10.10 -18.58 44.42
C TYR A 811 8.77 -18.66 43.67
N ILE A 812 7.77 -19.38 44.21
CA ILE A 812 6.40 -19.42 43.67
C ILE A 812 5.81 -18.00 43.56
N ASN A 813 6.04 -17.16 44.57
CA ASN A 813 5.60 -15.75 44.60
C ASN A 813 6.38 -14.87 43.60
N ASN A 814 7.69 -15.08 43.46
CA ASN A 814 8.55 -14.31 42.55
C ASN A 814 8.37 -14.66 41.07
N LEU A 815 7.99 -15.90 40.76
CA LEU A 815 7.72 -16.35 39.39
C LEU A 815 6.31 -15.95 38.91
N LYS A 816 5.49 -15.27 39.73
CA LYS A 816 4.07 -14.98 39.42
C LYS A 816 3.31 -16.24 39.00
N PHE A 817 3.38 -17.32 39.79
CA PHE A 817 2.49 -18.47 39.57
C PHE A 817 1.03 -18.02 39.68
N GLN A 818 0.37 -17.76 38.56
CA GLN A 818 -1.07 -17.67 38.54
C GLN A 818 -1.62 -19.09 38.58
N TYR A 819 -2.06 -19.52 39.77
CA TYR A 819 -2.69 -20.82 40.02
C TYR A 819 -3.85 -21.16 39.05
N ALA A 820 -4.40 -20.18 38.33
CA ALA A 820 -5.44 -20.38 37.33
C ALA A 820 -5.06 -21.35 36.21
N ALA A 821 -3.77 -21.48 35.83
CA ALA A 821 -3.34 -22.41 34.77
C ALA A 821 -3.38 -23.89 35.21
N PHE A 822 -3.22 -24.18 36.50
CA PHE A 822 -3.24 -25.54 37.05
C PHE A 822 -4.65 -26.12 37.22
N GLY A 823 -5.69 -25.27 37.20
CA GLY A 823 -7.08 -25.70 37.38
C GLY A 823 -7.71 -26.42 36.17
N TYR A 824 -7.10 -26.33 34.98
CA TYR A 824 -7.73 -26.78 33.72
C TYR A 824 -7.17 -28.10 33.14
N THR A 825 -6.11 -28.68 33.71
CA THR A 825 -5.49 -29.92 33.20
C THR A 825 -5.23 -30.93 34.31
N MET A 826 -6.10 -31.93 34.43
CA MET A 826 -5.92 -33.04 35.39
C MET A 826 -4.61 -33.81 35.16
N GLY A 827 -4.09 -33.85 33.92
CA GLY A 827 -2.80 -34.48 33.61
C GLY A 827 -1.59 -33.78 34.24
N LEU A 828 -1.60 -32.44 34.34
CA LEU A 828 -0.54 -31.70 35.05
C LEU A 828 -0.72 -31.73 36.58
N ALA A 829 -1.92 -32.06 37.08
CA ALA A 829 -2.15 -32.26 38.51
C ALA A 829 -1.44 -33.51 39.07
N VAL A 830 -1.06 -34.48 38.22
CA VAL A 830 -0.22 -35.62 38.64
C VAL A 830 1.23 -35.17 38.88
N LEU A 831 1.74 -34.25 38.05
CA LEU A 831 3.02 -33.58 38.29
C LEU A 831 2.94 -32.60 39.48
N SER A 832 1.84 -31.86 39.63
CA SER A 832 1.65 -30.95 40.78
C SER A 832 1.48 -31.71 42.11
N LYS A 833 0.83 -32.88 42.14
CA LYS A 833 0.71 -33.74 43.34
C LYS A 833 2.06 -34.20 43.88
N LYS A 834 3.12 -34.19 43.05
CA LYS A 834 4.49 -34.49 43.47
C LYS A 834 5.17 -33.32 44.19
N TYR A 835 4.67 -32.09 43.99
CA TYR A 835 5.26 -30.84 44.51
C TYR A 835 4.35 -29.98 45.39
N GLY A 836 3.08 -30.37 45.59
CA GLY A 836 2.14 -29.73 46.52
C GLY A 836 0.99 -29.02 45.82
#